data_AF-A0A0U1M0B8-F1
#
_entry.id   AF-A0A0U1M0B8-F1
#
_cell.length_a   1.000
_cell.length_b   1.000
_cell.length_c   1.000
_cell.angle_alpha   90.00
_cell.angle_beta   90.00
_cell.angle_gamma   90.00
#
_symmetry.space_group_name_H-M   'P 1'
#
loop_
_entity.id
_entity.type
_entity.pdbx_description
1 polymer ?
#
loop_
_entity_poly.entity_id
_entity_poly.type
_entity_poly.pdbx_seq_one_letter_code
_entity_poly.pdbx_strand_id
1 'polypeptide(L)'
;MQITWRDTADQAIYEEARIGRVFNHRRPNRFPLAVVKAKSEDDIVEAVKLAAERNCRIAVRSGGHSWAAWSVRDNSILIDLGEYKNMEVDTEAQIAKATPSMTGRDINSVLNKHGLMFAGGHCPDVGIGGFLLQGGMGWNCRGWGWACEQVKAVDVVTVEGEKLHCNAQQNQDLYWTARGAGPGFPGIISRFHLKVRGYPKRGFRSSGYLYPISMYQQVFSWLLSITPGFDRDTEIAAVSQYPEHKAELCFFVLFVTMKDTEDEAALALRPAQETRPIGALEEWFCREDSLEKQYINQAKANPERHRYFVDNAYIENDSDVVAVLEKGFTTLPHKKAFSLWYAMNPCSRQQLPDMALSVHSDHYFATYAVWEDEADDLRCQTWVQNTMKTIEEHSVGAYLGDSDFQIRQTRYWSDENAARLKSIRRKWDPEGRVCGRLYSVELVMAEQSLLNKVAIVSGSSSGIGAAIVRELASRGAKTVINYPFPSLEAEAEALRYSLPCESVAVEADIATTTGPQSLVDAAVTRWGKIDIVINCAGLAVNKPLEEQTLEDWDQLVNINGRGTFLLTQASLPHLSRGSRIVNIVSISARGPPPNQTIYAGTKGMVDSFTKCWAKELPPKFGCTVNAVSPGPTKTEGFAAAGEEQMKVLQPIIDQTPVASRMGEPEEIAFAVAFLCEEKARWVNGTHLIASGGLFID
;
A
#
# COMPACT_ATOMS: atom_id res chain seq x y z
N MET A 1 -32.63 7.37 1.07
CA MET A 1 -31.34 7.45 0.34
C MET A 1 -31.42 8.09 -1.06
N GLN A 2 -30.58 9.08 -1.37
CA GLN A 2 -30.41 9.66 -2.73
C GLN A 2 -29.21 9.01 -3.43
N ILE A 3 -29.42 8.46 -4.63
CA ILE A 3 -28.41 7.72 -5.39
C ILE A 3 -28.20 8.36 -6.76
N THR A 4 -26.94 8.57 -7.14
CA THR A 4 -26.54 8.99 -8.50
C THR A 4 -25.77 7.86 -9.15
N TRP A 5 -26.38 7.19 -10.13
CA TRP A 5 -25.79 6.07 -10.85
C TRP A 5 -24.97 6.53 -12.04
N ARG A 6 -23.84 5.89 -12.30
CA ARG A 6 -22.94 6.24 -13.42
C ARG A 6 -23.59 6.04 -14.79
N ASP A 7 -24.38 4.99 -14.95
CA ASP A 7 -24.91 4.52 -16.23
C ASP A 7 -26.21 5.21 -16.67
N THR A 8 -26.92 5.82 -15.72
CA THR A 8 -28.26 6.39 -15.95
C THR A 8 -28.38 7.87 -15.60
N ALA A 9 -27.50 8.44 -14.78
CA ALA A 9 -27.49 9.87 -14.53
C ALA A 9 -26.90 10.65 -15.71
N ASP A 10 -27.28 11.92 -15.82
CA ASP A 10 -26.58 12.87 -16.67
C ASP A 10 -25.09 12.94 -16.28
N GLN A 11 -24.22 13.05 -17.29
CA GLN A 11 -22.77 12.99 -17.09
C GLN A 11 -22.27 14.09 -16.14
N ALA A 12 -22.79 15.32 -16.24
CA ALA A 12 -22.37 16.42 -15.39
C ALA A 12 -22.84 16.20 -13.93
N ILE A 13 -24.05 15.66 -13.75
CA ILE A 13 -24.58 15.31 -12.42
C ILE A 13 -23.72 14.23 -11.76
N TYR A 14 -23.37 13.18 -12.49
CA TYR A 14 -22.51 12.11 -11.97
C TYR A 14 -21.10 12.61 -11.66
N GLU A 15 -20.49 13.42 -12.53
CA GLU A 15 -19.15 13.98 -12.28
C GLU A 15 -19.13 14.88 -11.05
N GLU A 16 -20.12 15.74 -10.86
CA GLU A 16 -20.25 16.55 -9.66
C GLU A 16 -20.41 15.67 -8.40
N ALA A 17 -21.25 14.64 -8.45
CA ALA A 17 -21.38 13.69 -7.36
C ALA A 17 -20.07 12.92 -7.10
N ARG A 18 -19.31 12.55 -8.13
CA ARG A 18 -18.08 11.76 -8.03
C ARG A 18 -16.94 12.55 -7.43
N ILE A 19 -16.67 13.76 -7.93
CA ILE A 19 -15.46 14.52 -7.61
C ILE A 19 -15.68 15.96 -7.11
N GLY A 20 -16.92 16.48 -7.10
CA GLY A 20 -17.20 17.87 -6.73
C GLY A 20 -16.72 18.27 -5.33
N ARG A 21 -16.75 17.32 -4.38
CA ARG A 21 -16.24 17.50 -3.01
C ARG A 21 -14.83 16.93 -2.77
N VAL A 22 -14.11 16.54 -3.81
CA VAL A 22 -12.68 16.19 -3.66
C VAL A 22 -11.87 17.47 -3.62
N PHE A 23 -11.01 17.64 -2.62
CA PHE A 23 -10.23 18.86 -2.44
C PHE A 23 -9.13 19.01 -3.51
N ASN A 24 -8.39 17.94 -3.79
CA ASN A 24 -7.30 17.95 -4.76
C ASN A 24 -7.83 18.00 -6.21
N HIS A 25 -7.52 19.06 -6.97
CA HIS A 25 -7.93 19.19 -8.37
C HIS A 25 -7.19 18.28 -9.35
N ARG A 26 -6.14 17.58 -8.90
CA ARG A 26 -5.59 16.45 -9.64
C ARG A 26 -6.55 15.25 -9.50
N ARG A 27 -7.50 15.16 -10.43
CA ARG A 27 -8.63 14.21 -10.35
C ARG A 27 -8.21 12.80 -10.74
N PRO A 28 -8.62 11.76 -9.99
CA PRO A 28 -8.34 10.39 -10.38
C PRO A 28 -9.25 9.92 -11.52
N ASN A 29 -8.69 9.08 -12.40
CA ASN A 29 -9.43 8.33 -13.41
C ASN A 29 -10.07 7.06 -12.82
N ARG A 30 -10.95 7.24 -11.81
CA ARG A 30 -11.68 6.17 -11.11
C ARG A 30 -13.16 6.49 -11.05
N PHE A 31 -14.02 5.50 -11.26
CA PHE A 31 -15.45 5.69 -11.48
C PHE A 31 -16.28 4.68 -10.66
N PRO A 32 -16.76 5.08 -9.46
CA PRO A 32 -17.73 4.32 -8.69
C PRO A 32 -18.96 3.97 -9.52
N LEU A 33 -19.59 2.82 -9.25
CA LEU A 33 -20.83 2.42 -9.91
C LEU A 33 -21.97 3.41 -9.60
N ALA A 34 -21.99 3.91 -8.36
CA ALA A 34 -22.91 4.93 -7.90
C ALA A 34 -22.32 5.76 -6.77
N VAL A 35 -22.88 6.95 -6.57
CA VAL A 35 -22.65 7.80 -5.41
C VAL A 35 -23.95 7.87 -4.60
N VAL A 36 -23.88 7.46 -3.33
CA VAL A 36 -24.97 7.60 -2.36
C VAL A 36 -24.71 8.85 -1.52
N LYS A 37 -25.67 9.77 -1.51
CA LYS A 37 -25.65 10.91 -0.57
C LYS A 37 -26.40 10.52 0.70
N ALA A 38 -25.65 10.15 1.73
CA ALA A 38 -26.21 9.77 3.03
C ALA A 38 -26.54 11.01 3.88
N LYS A 39 -27.72 11.01 4.50
CA LYS A 39 -28.21 12.07 5.41
C LYS A 39 -28.48 11.55 6.82
N SER A 40 -28.49 10.23 6.98
CA SER A 40 -28.69 9.55 8.24
C SER A 40 -27.81 8.30 8.31
N GLU A 41 -27.73 7.71 9.49
CA GLU A 41 -27.11 6.40 9.66
C GLU A 41 -27.88 5.28 8.92
N ASP A 42 -29.20 5.41 8.77
CA ASP A 42 -30.01 4.44 8.02
C ASP A 42 -29.66 4.46 6.52
N ASP A 43 -29.39 5.63 5.94
CA ASP A 43 -28.89 5.72 4.55
C ASP A 43 -27.54 4.99 4.40
N ILE A 44 -26.68 5.00 5.43
CA ILE A 44 -25.40 4.26 5.41
C ILE A 44 -25.68 2.75 5.39
N VAL A 45 -26.59 2.27 6.24
CA VAL A 45 -27.01 0.85 6.26
C VAL A 45 -27.59 0.42 4.92
N GLU A 46 -28.48 1.22 4.33
CA GLU A 46 -29.06 0.95 3.01
C GLU A 46 -27.99 0.90 1.92
N ALA A 47 -26.99 1.80 1.96
CA ALA A 47 -25.90 1.82 0.99
C ALA A 47 -24.97 0.60 1.11
N VAL A 48 -24.70 0.14 2.33
CA VAL A 48 -23.93 -1.08 2.59
C VAL A 48 -24.65 -2.30 2.00
N LYS A 49 -25.94 -2.43 2.29
CA LYS A 49 -26.77 -3.52 1.74
C LYS A 49 -26.82 -3.48 0.22
N LEU A 50 -26.98 -2.29 -0.36
CA LEU A 50 -26.96 -2.10 -1.81
C LEU A 50 -25.61 -2.53 -2.41
N ALA A 51 -24.48 -2.24 -1.75
CA ALA A 51 -23.17 -2.67 -2.23
C ALA A 51 -23.02 -4.19 -2.22
N ALA A 52 -23.55 -4.85 -1.18
CA ALA A 52 -23.59 -6.30 -1.09
C ALA A 52 -24.49 -6.93 -2.18
N GLU A 53 -25.69 -6.40 -2.39
CA GLU A 53 -26.61 -6.83 -3.47
C GLU A 53 -25.98 -6.70 -4.86
N ARG A 54 -25.19 -5.66 -5.08
CA ARG A 54 -24.49 -5.40 -6.35
C ARG A 54 -23.14 -6.11 -6.45
N ASN A 55 -22.76 -6.88 -5.44
CA ASN A 55 -21.47 -7.55 -5.35
C ASN A 55 -20.27 -6.62 -5.67
N CYS A 56 -20.28 -5.43 -5.06
CA CYS A 56 -19.27 -4.42 -5.27
C CYS A 56 -18.73 -3.90 -3.93
N ARG A 57 -17.63 -3.13 -3.99
CA ARG A 57 -17.01 -2.57 -2.78
C ARG A 57 -17.72 -1.30 -2.31
N ILE A 58 -17.30 -0.81 -1.16
CA ILE A 58 -17.76 0.43 -0.53
C ILE A 58 -16.57 1.37 -0.42
N ALA A 59 -16.72 2.59 -0.91
CA ALA A 59 -15.79 3.68 -0.63
C ALA A 59 -16.52 4.76 0.17
N VAL A 60 -15.83 5.46 1.07
CA VAL A 60 -16.45 6.43 1.96
C VAL A 60 -15.81 7.81 1.77
N ARG A 61 -16.64 8.84 1.59
CA ARG A 61 -16.22 10.24 1.61
C ARG A 61 -16.81 10.95 2.82
N SER A 62 -15.94 11.35 3.75
CA SER A 62 -16.27 12.30 4.82
C SER A 62 -16.06 13.73 4.30
N GLY A 63 -14.84 14.27 4.39
CA GLY A 63 -14.51 15.65 3.98
C GLY A 63 -13.93 15.79 2.57
N GLY A 64 -13.44 14.70 1.95
CA GLY A 64 -12.85 14.75 0.60
C GLY A 64 -11.41 15.29 0.51
N HIS A 65 -10.72 15.43 1.65
CA HIS A 65 -9.35 15.95 1.77
C HIS A 65 -8.23 14.92 1.57
N SER A 66 -8.53 13.70 1.12
CA SER A 66 -7.49 12.74 0.80
C SER A 66 -6.71 13.22 -0.43
N TRP A 67 -5.39 13.36 -0.33
CA TRP A 67 -4.51 13.77 -1.44
C TRP A 67 -4.61 12.83 -2.64
N ALA A 68 -4.70 11.53 -2.35
CA ALA A 68 -4.91 10.47 -3.31
C ALA A 68 -6.39 10.26 -3.68
N ALA A 69 -7.32 11.09 -3.20
CA ALA A 69 -8.76 10.93 -3.38
C ALA A 69 -9.25 9.49 -3.11
N TRP A 70 -8.85 8.90 -1.96
CA TRP A 70 -9.14 7.50 -1.59
C TRP A 70 -10.61 7.13 -1.65
N SER A 71 -11.50 8.09 -1.43
CA SER A 71 -12.95 7.89 -1.48
C SER A 71 -13.48 7.60 -2.89
N VAL A 72 -12.71 7.81 -3.96
CA VAL A 72 -13.15 7.51 -5.33
C VAL A 72 -12.50 6.21 -5.78
N ARG A 73 -13.28 5.14 -5.97
CA ARG A 73 -12.79 3.80 -6.34
C ARG A 73 -13.63 3.19 -7.46
N ASP A 74 -13.00 2.39 -8.31
CA ASP A 74 -13.72 1.57 -9.28
C ASP A 74 -14.38 0.38 -8.60
N ASN A 75 -15.44 -0.12 -9.24
CA ASN A 75 -16.25 -1.23 -8.76
C ASN A 75 -16.69 -1.05 -7.30
N SER A 76 -17.17 0.16 -6.97
CA SER A 76 -17.67 0.48 -5.64
C SER A 76 -18.90 1.37 -5.66
N ILE A 77 -19.67 1.32 -4.59
CA ILE A 77 -20.58 2.39 -4.19
C ILE A 77 -19.83 3.39 -3.32
N LEU A 78 -19.83 4.66 -3.72
CA LEU A 78 -19.29 5.75 -2.91
C LEU A 78 -20.37 6.26 -1.96
N ILE A 79 -20.21 6.00 -0.67
CA ILE A 79 -21.03 6.58 0.41
C ILE A 79 -20.46 7.96 0.74
N ASP A 80 -21.16 9.00 0.32
CA ASP A 80 -20.85 10.37 0.65
C ASP A 80 -21.64 10.83 1.88
N LEU A 81 -20.91 11.17 2.95
CA LEU A 81 -21.43 11.62 4.24
C LEU A 81 -21.57 13.16 4.34
N GLY A 82 -21.34 13.91 3.26
CA GLY A 82 -21.27 15.37 3.28
C GLY A 82 -22.51 16.09 3.80
N GLU A 83 -23.69 15.52 3.55
CA GLU A 83 -24.98 16.05 4.01
C GLU A 83 -25.37 15.50 5.40
N TYR A 84 -24.67 14.48 5.90
CA TYR A 84 -24.87 13.94 7.25
C TYR A 84 -24.01 14.70 8.26
N LYS A 85 -24.49 15.86 8.69
CA LYS A 85 -23.85 16.74 9.69
C LYS A 85 -24.72 16.90 10.94
N ASN A 86 -24.28 16.36 12.06
CA ASN A 86 -24.95 16.48 13.34
C ASN A 86 -23.94 16.50 14.49
N MET A 87 -24.24 17.29 15.53
CA MET A 87 -23.41 17.40 16.72
C MET A 87 -24.24 17.55 17.99
N GLU A 88 -23.78 16.91 19.06
CA GLU A 88 -24.29 17.07 20.42
C GLU A 88 -23.13 17.39 21.36
N VAL A 89 -23.34 18.26 22.35
CA VAL A 89 -22.31 18.62 23.33
C VAL A 89 -22.85 18.36 24.73
N ASP A 90 -22.15 17.50 25.46
CA ASP A 90 -22.31 17.31 26.90
C ASP A 90 -21.20 18.08 27.60
N THR A 91 -21.55 19.25 28.14
CA THR A 91 -20.60 20.13 28.83
C THR A 91 -20.19 19.61 30.20
N GLU A 92 -21.02 18.79 30.84
CA GLU A 92 -20.73 18.20 32.16
C GLU A 92 -19.75 17.04 32.01
N ALA A 93 -19.99 16.15 31.05
CA ALA A 93 -19.08 15.04 30.73
C ALA A 93 -17.85 15.48 29.90
N GLN A 94 -17.85 16.71 29.36
CA GLN A 94 -16.86 17.20 28.39
C GLN A 94 -16.72 16.25 27.19
N ILE A 95 -17.86 15.81 26.64
CA ILE A 95 -17.94 14.97 25.46
C ILE A 95 -18.71 15.69 24.35
N ALA A 96 -18.16 15.68 23.14
CA ALA A 96 -18.85 16.09 21.94
C ALA A 96 -19.10 14.88 21.04
N LYS A 97 -20.35 14.66 20.65
CA LYS A 97 -20.68 13.67 19.64
C LYS A 97 -20.78 14.37 18.30
N ALA A 98 -20.05 13.90 17.28
CA ALA A 98 -20.02 14.54 15.98
C ALA A 98 -20.02 13.52 14.83
N THR A 99 -20.75 13.83 13.76
CA THR A 99 -20.74 13.01 12.54
C THR A 99 -19.44 13.19 11.74
N PRO A 100 -18.98 12.17 11.00
CA PRO A 100 -17.67 12.15 10.34
C PRO A 100 -17.37 13.29 9.37
N SER A 101 -18.38 13.88 8.72
CA SER A 101 -18.20 14.92 7.70
C SER A 101 -18.09 16.34 8.28
N MET A 102 -18.31 16.50 9.59
CA MET A 102 -18.05 17.77 10.26
C MET A 102 -16.56 18.07 10.27
N THR A 103 -16.21 19.33 10.07
CA THR A 103 -14.82 19.78 10.05
C THR A 103 -14.36 20.25 11.42
N GLY A 104 -13.05 20.43 11.60
CA GLY A 104 -12.51 21.05 12.82
C GLY A 104 -13.11 22.44 13.08
N ARG A 105 -13.34 23.23 12.02
CA ARG A 105 -14.01 24.52 12.09
C ARG A 105 -15.47 24.38 12.52
N ASP A 106 -16.23 23.46 11.90
CA ASP A 106 -17.64 23.21 12.25
C ASP A 106 -17.78 22.90 13.75
N ILE A 107 -16.98 21.96 14.25
CA ILE A 107 -17.00 21.49 15.63
C ILE A 107 -16.63 22.62 16.60
N ASN A 108 -15.52 23.31 16.35
CA ASN A 108 -15.05 24.37 17.26
C ASN A 108 -15.95 25.61 17.24
N SER A 109 -16.68 25.89 16.15
CA SER A 109 -17.69 26.96 16.12
C SER A 109 -18.83 26.74 17.11
N VAL A 110 -19.13 25.48 17.43
CA VAL A 110 -20.11 25.09 18.45
C VAL A 110 -19.46 25.08 19.83
N LEU A 111 -18.32 24.39 19.99
CA LEU A 111 -17.67 24.22 21.30
C LEU A 111 -17.22 25.55 21.93
N ASN A 112 -16.74 26.50 21.13
CA ASN A 112 -16.29 27.79 21.63
C ASN A 112 -17.40 28.57 22.36
N LYS A 113 -18.67 28.36 22.00
CA LYS A 113 -19.83 28.95 22.68
C LYS A 113 -19.99 28.45 24.11
N HIS A 114 -19.46 27.26 24.40
CA HIS A 114 -19.42 26.62 25.71
C HIS A 114 -18.07 26.81 26.41
N GLY A 115 -17.15 27.60 25.84
CA GLY A 115 -15.78 27.73 26.36
C GLY A 115 -14.96 26.44 26.21
N LEU A 116 -15.33 25.56 25.28
CA LEU A 116 -14.66 24.29 25.00
C LEU A 116 -14.00 24.30 23.62
N MET A 117 -13.11 23.34 23.37
CA MET A 117 -12.48 23.11 22.08
C MET A 117 -12.13 21.64 21.85
N PHE A 118 -11.97 21.29 20.58
CA PHE A 118 -11.40 20.03 20.10
C PHE A 118 -10.19 20.33 19.22
N ALA A 119 -9.11 19.56 19.37
CA ALA A 119 -7.90 19.66 18.56
C ALA A 119 -8.13 19.05 17.16
N GLY A 120 -8.94 19.71 16.34
CA GLY A 120 -9.13 19.35 14.93
C GLY A 120 -7.86 19.61 14.10
N GLY A 121 -7.88 19.18 12.84
CA GLY A 121 -6.79 19.43 11.90
C GLY A 121 -6.55 20.93 11.67
N HIS A 122 -5.33 21.29 11.26
CA HIS A 122 -4.96 22.69 11.04
C HIS A 122 -5.69 23.31 9.85
N CYS A 123 -5.89 22.54 8.76
CA CYS A 123 -6.72 22.98 7.63
C CYS A 123 -8.21 22.92 8.04
N PRO A 124 -8.96 24.03 7.90
CA PRO A 124 -10.27 24.17 8.50
C PRO A 124 -11.36 23.28 7.88
N ASP A 125 -11.20 22.86 6.63
CA ASP A 125 -12.22 22.16 5.86
C ASP A 125 -12.05 20.62 5.90
N VAL A 126 -11.03 20.15 6.62
CA VAL A 126 -10.78 18.72 6.83
C VAL A 126 -11.87 18.12 7.71
N GLY A 127 -12.61 17.15 7.15
CA GLY A 127 -13.60 16.36 7.87
C GLY A 127 -12.97 15.40 8.89
N ILE A 128 -13.55 15.30 10.09
CA ILE A 128 -12.98 14.53 11.19
C ILE A 128 -12.89 13.02 10.93
N GLY A 129 -13.70 12.47 10.02
CA GLY A 129 -13.73 11.04 9.72
C GLY A 129 -12.38 10.51 9.26
N GLY A 130 -11.88 11.03 8.13
CA GLY A 130 -10.55 10.64 7.64
C GLY A 130 -9.43 11.11 8.56
N PHE A 131 -9.56 12.31 9.14
CA PHE A 131 -8.57 12.89 10.04
C PHE A 131 -8.30 12.00 11.26
N LEU A 132 -9.34 11.61 12.00
CA LEU A 132 -9.20 10.81 13.23
C LEU A 132 -8.83 9.36 12.93
N LEU A 133 -9.37 8.78 11.84
CA LEU A 133 -8.99 7.44 11.42
C LEU A 133 -7.49 7.34 11.17
N GLN A 134 -6.83 8.39 10.70
CA GLN A 134 -5.41 8.39 10.35
C GLN A 134 -4.48 8.78 11.51
N GLY A 135 -5.03 9.06 12.69
CA GLY A 135 -4.31 9.53 13.88
C GLY A 135 -4.73 10.95 14.26
N GLY A 136 -4.66 11.88 13.30
CA GLY A 136 -5.11 13.25 13.48
C GLY A 136 -4.09 14.11 14.21
N MET A 137 -3.04 14.50 13.49
CA MET A 137 -2.09 15.52 13.95
C MET A 137 -2.78 16.89 13.96
N GLY A 138 -3.47 17.19 15.05
CA GLY A 138 -4.26 18.42 15.21
C GLY A 138 -3.51 19.51 15.97
N TRP A 139 -4.23 20.60 16.26
CA TRP A 139 -3.72 21.70 17.07
C TRP A 139 -3.18 21.23 18.43
N ASN A 140 -1.92 21.54 18.67
CA ASN A 140 -1.13 21.18 19.84
C ASN A 140 -1.00 19.67 20.07
N CYS A 141 -0.88 18.89 18.97
CA CYS A 141 -0.56 17.47 19.02
C CYS A 141 0.70 17.18 19.86
N ARG A 142 1.71 18.05 19.76
CA ARG A 142 2.96 17.99 20.54
C ARG A 142 2.72 17.94 22.05
N GLY A 143 1.82 18.75 22.59
CA GLY A 143 1.53 18.81 24.02
C GLY A 143 0.44 17.85 24.48
N TRP A 144 -0.60 17.71 23.65
CA TRP A 144 -1.87 17.10 24.03
C TRP A 144 -2.09 15.68 23.51
N GLY A 145 -1.14 15.15 22.74
CA GLY A 145 -1.26 13.86 22.08
C GLY A 145 -2.08 13.95 20.79
N TRP A 146 -2.19 12.82 20.12
CA TRP A 146 -2.92 12.72 18.85
C TRP A 146 -4.41 12.95 19.05
N ALA A 147 -5.08 13.54 18.06
CA ALA A 147 -6.52 13.80 18.16
C ALA A 147 -7.32 12.50 18.31
N CYS A 148 -6.87 11.39 17.72
CA CYS A 148 -7.50 10.09 17.88
C CYS A 148 -7.45 9.54 19.32
N GLU A 149 -6.52 9.98 20.17
CA GLU A 149 -6.49 9.61 21.59
C GLU A 149 -7.69 10.19 22.37
N GLN A 150 -8.28 11.26 21.82
CA GLN A 150 -9.45 11.91 22.39
C GLN A 150 -10.77 11.25 21.94
N VAL A 151 -10.73 10.26 21.05
CA VAL A 151 -11.90 9.45 20.71
C VAL A 151 -12.20 8.51 21.88
N LYS A 152 -13.38 8.65 22.49
CA LYS A 152 -13.86 7.80 23.61
C LYS A 152 -14.76 6.68 23.16
N ALA A 153 -15.45 6.87 22.05
CA ALA A 153 -16.23 5.84 21.38
C ALA A 153 -16.47 6.22 19.91
N VAL A 154 -16.86 5.24 19.12
CA VAL A 154 -17.38 5.42 17.76
C VAL A 154 -18.64 4.60 17.57
N ASP A 155 -19.59 5.13 16.81
CA ASP A 155 -20.71 4.36 16.29
C ASP A 155 -20.33 3.92 14.86
N VAL A 156 -20.56 2.64 14.55
CA VAL A 156 -20.07 1.99 13.33
C VAL A 156 -21.20 1.22 12.66
N VAL A 157 -21.31 1.36 11.35
CA VAL A 157 -22.07 0.46 10.49
C VAL A 157 -21.10 -0.59 9.92
N THR A 158 -21.33 -1.87 10.20
CA THR A 158 -20.51 -2.98 9.69
C THR A 158 -20.78 -3.24 8.21
N VAL A 159 -20.03 -4.15 7.59
CA VAL A 159 -20.21 -4.51 6.16
C VAL A 159 -21.46 -5.37 5.92
N GLU A 160 -22.06 -5.90 6.98
CA GLU A 160 -23.37 -6.57 7.01
C GLU A 160 -24.53 -5.59 7.26
N GLY A 161 -24.21 -4.32 7.56
CA GLY A 161 -25.21 -3.29 7.87
C GLY A 161 -25.68 -3.28 9.32
N GLU A 162 -24.93 -3.90 10.24
CA GLU A 162 -25.22 -3.83 11.68
C GLU A 162 -24.71 -2.52 12.28
N LYS A 163 -25.45 -1.99 13.26
CA LYS A 163 -25.07 -0.77 13.99
C LYS A 163 -24.42 -1.15 15.32
N LEU A 164 -23.17 -0.79 15.49
CA LEU A 164 -22.38 -1.10 16.68
C LEU A 164 -21.94 0.18 17.38
N HIS A 165 -21.96 0.14 18.71
CA HIS A 165 -21.24 1.09 19.54
C HIS A 165 -19.90 0.47 19.94
N CYS A 166 -18.79 1.17 19.69
CA CYS A 166 -17.45 0.67 19.93
C CYS A 166 -16.69 1.61 20.88
N ASN A 167 -16.22 1.07 22.00
CA ASN A 167 -15.47 1.79 23.04
C ASN A 167 -14.46 0.85 23.72
N ALA A 168 -13.89 1.28 24.86
CA ALA A 168 -12.90 0.48 25.59
C ALA A 168 -13.47 -0.80 26.24
N GLN A 169 -14.79 -0.96 26.29
CA GLN A 169 -15.47 -2.12 26.90
C GLN A 169 -16.18 -3.00 25.87
N GLN A 170 -16.64 -2.42 24.76
CA GLN A 170 -17.48 -3.08 23.74
C GLN A 170 -16.86 -2.91 22.36
N ASN A 171 -16.80 -3.99 21.55
CA ASN A 171 -16.24 -3.96 20.18
C ASN A 171 -14.85 -3.30 20.13
N GLN A 172 -13.98 -3.70 21.07
CA GLN A 172 -12.71 -3.06 21.38
C GLN A 172 -11.73 -3.05 20.20
N ASP A 173 -11.83 -4.03 19.32
CA ASP A 173 -11.04 -4.14 18.08
C ASP A 173 -11.40 -3.05 17.07
N LEU A 174 -12.69 -2.77 16.83
CA LEU A 174 -13.12 -1.64 16.01
C LEU A 174 -12.76 -0.30 16.66
N TYR A 175 -12.92 -0.18 17.98
CA TYR A 175 -12.49 1.02 18.71
C TYR A 175 -10.97 1.27 18.64
N TRP A 176 -10.17 0.21 18.72
CA TRP A 176 -8.72 0.26 18.51
C TRP A 176 -8.37 0.71 17.09
N THR A 177 -9.05 0.14 16.10
CA THR A 177 -8.84 0.41 14.67
C THR A 177 -9.24 1.83 14.29
N ALA A 178 -10.29 2.38 14.91
CA ALA A 178 -10.76 3.75 14.66
C ALA A 178 -9.71 4.82 15.01
N ARG A 179 -8.69 4.46 15.79
CA ARG A 179 -7.64 5.36 16.28
C ARG A 179 -6.31 5.08 15.57
N GLY A 180 -6.29 5.29 14.25
CA GLY A 180 -5.04 5.27 13.47
C GLY A 180 -4.93 4.25 12.33
N ALA A 181 -5.99 3.54 11.93
CA ALA A 181 -5.94 2.61 10.80
C ALA A 181 -6.13 3.25 9.42
N GLY A 182 -6.54 4.51 9.36
CA GLY A 182 -6.82 5.26 8.15
C GLY A 182 -7.85 4.55 7.24
N PRO A 183 -7.58 4.40 5.93
CA PRO A 183 -8.47 3.65 5.03
C PRO A 183 -8.57 2.16 5.37
N GLY A 184 -7.78 1.68 6.32
CA GLY A 184 -7.82 0.34 6.88
C GLY A 184 -9.03 -0.02 7.71
N PHE A 185 -9.86 0.94 8.09
CA PHE A 185 -11.00 0.69 8.94
C PHE A 185 -12.03 -0.25 8.26
N PRO A 186 -12.42 -1.40 8.86
CA PRO A 186 -13.29 -2.41 8.25
C PRO A 186 -14.79 -2.11 8.49
N GLY A 187 -15.21 -0.87 8.25
CA GLY A 187 -16.61 -0.44 8.45
C GLY A 187 -16.82 1.02 8.07
N ILE A 188 -17.99 1.55 8.40
CA ILE A 188 -18.33 2.95 8.18
C ILE A 188 -18.63 3.58 9.54
N ILE A 189 -17.76 4.47 10.02
CA ILE A 189 -18.05 5.24 11.22
C ILE A 189 -19.20 6.19 10.90
N SER A 190 -20.26 6.16 11.70
CA SER A 190 -21.42 7.08 11.59
C SER A 190 -21.33 8.24 12.59
N ARG A 191 -20.59 8.07 13.71
CA ARG A 191 -20.42 9.09 14.74
C ARG A 191 -19.15 8.88 15.55
N PHE A 192 -18.50 9.97 15.96
CA PHE A 192 -17.42 9.98 16.93
C PHE A 192 -17.89 10.59 18.26
N HIS A 193 -17.43 10.03 19.37
CA HIS A 193 -17.61 10.59 20.71
C HIS A 193 -16.25 11.10 21.18
N LEU A 194 -16.10 12.42 21.23
CA LEU A 194 -14.84 13.13 21.36
C LEU A 194 -14.73 13.74 22.75
N LYS A 195 -13.63 13.47 23.46
CA LYS A 195 -13.25 14.26 24.63
C LYS A 195 -12.86 15.67 24.18
N VAL A 196 -13.49 16.66 24.78
CA VAL A 196 -13.18 18.08 24.56
C VAL A 196 -12.50 18.67 25.78
N ARG A 197 -11.94 19.87 25.64
CA ARG A 197 -11.19 20.57 26.69
C ARG A 197 -11.57 22.04 26.76
N GLY A 198 -11.18 22.74 27.82
CA GLY A 198 -11.36 24.19 27.91
C GLY A 198 -10.65 24.93 26.79
N TYR A 199 -11.28 25.97 26.24
CA TYR A 199 -10.66 26.84 25.24
C TYR A 199 -9.76 27.87 25.94
N PRO A 200 -8.44 27.92 25.64
CA PRO A 200 -7.45 28.76 26.31
C PRO A 200 -7.53 30.22 25.84
N LYS A 201 -8.68 30.87 26.02
CA LYS A 201 -9.02 32.14 25.36
C LYS A 201 -7.98 33.26 25.57
N ARG A 202 -7.33 33.33 26.74
CA ARG A 202 -6.43 34.45 27.08
C ARG A 202 -4.97 34.16 26.75
N GLY A 203 -4.52 32.91 26.91
CA GLY A 203 -3.14 32.49 26.64
C GLY A 203 -2.96 31.78 25.30
N PHE A 204 -3.94 31.84 24.38
CA PHE A 204 -3.74 31.49 22.97
C PHE A 204 -2.93 32.62 22.30
N ARG A 205 -1.62 32.41 22.16
CA ARG A 205 -0.67 33.42 21.64
C ARG A 205 0.28 32.79 20.64
N SER A 206 0.95 33.63 19.84
CA SER A 206 1.99 33.15 18.93
C SER A 206 3.21 34.07 18.87
N SER A 207 4.35 33.47 18.55
CA SER A 207 5.57 34.16 18.13
C SER A 207 5.99 33.61 16.77
N GLY A 208 6.46 34.47 15.89
CA GLY A 208 6.86 34.07 14.54
C GLY A 208 8.11 34.80 14.10
N TYR A 209 8.96 34.11 13.34
CA TYR A 209 10.24 34.62 12.86
C TYR A 209 10.46 34.17 11.41
N LEU A 210 10.48 35.11 10.48
CA LEU A 210 10.68 34.87 9.04
C LEU A 210 12.11 35.23 8.66
N TYR A 211 12.86 34.29 8.08
CA TYR A 211 14.25 34.50 7.67
C TYR A 211 14.43 34.33 6.15
N PRO A 212 15.47 34.95 5.55
CA PRO A 212 15.91 34.60 4.21
C PRO A 212 16.30 33.12 4.15
N ILE A 213 16.04 32.45 3.02
CA ILE A 213 16.35 31.01 2.90
C ILE A 213 17.84 30.70 3.08
N SER A 214 18.74 31.66 2.83
CA SER A 214 20.19 31.51 3.05
C SER A 214 20.56 31.25 4.52
N MET A 215 19.65 31.53 5.47
CA MET A 215 19.83 31.26 6.89
C MET A 215 19.27 29.91 7.34
N TYR A 216 18.78 29.07 6.41
CA TYR A 216 18.14 27.79 6.70
C TYR A 216 18.93 26.95 7.72
N GLN A 217 20.21 26.70 7.47
CA GLN A 217 21.03 25.85 8.34
C GLN A 217 21.14 26.43 9.76
N GLN A 218 21.47 27.71 9.87
CA GLN A 218 21.63 28.39 11.16
C GLN A 218 20.32 28.39 11.97
N VAL A 219 19.21 28.76 11.34
CA VAL A 219 17.91 28.88 12.01
C VAL A 219 17.35 27.50 12.35
N PHE A 220 17.50 26.51 11.48
CA PHE A 220 16.98 25.19 11.76
C PHE A 220 17.80 24.47 12.85
N SER A 221 19.13 24.60 12.85
CA SER A 221 19.97 24.12 13.95
C SER A 221 19.60 24.77 15.28
N TRP A 222 19.33 26.08 15.30
CA TRP A 222 18.82 26.77 16.49
C TRP A 222 17.50 26.16 16.96
N LEU A 223 16.53 26.01 16.05
CA LEU A 223 15.21 25.48 16.37
C LEU A 223 15.28 24.08 16.98
N LEU A 224 16.10 23.20 16.39
CA LEU A 224 16.32 21.85 16.90
C LEU A 224 16.98 21.86 18.28
N SER A 225 17.89 22.80 18.56
CA SER A 225 18.59 22.90 19.85
C SER A 225 17.66 23.25 21.02
N ILE A 226 16.61 24.06 20.77
CA ILE A 226 15.69 24.51 21.83
C ILE A 226 14.47 23.60 22.00
N THR A 227 14.12 22.82 20.97
CA THR A 227 12.89 22.02 20.92
C THR A 227 12.74 21.00 22.05
N PRO A 228 13.77 20.20 22.42
CA PRO A 228 13.63 19.17 23.46
C PRO A 228 13.26 19.71 24.84
N GLY A 229 13.70 20.93 25.16
CA GLY A 229 13.41 21.60 26.44
C GLY A 229 12.25 22.60 26.38
N PHE A 230 11.59 22.73 25.23
CA PHE A 230 10.57 23.76 25.02
C PHE A 230 9.23 23.39 25.68
N ASP A 231 8.47 24.41 26.08
CA ASP A 231 7.16 24.26 26.72
C ASP A 231 6.25 23.27 25.98
N ARG A 232 5.56 22.41 26.74
CA ARG A 232 4.75 21.31 26.19
C ARG A 232 3.54 21.80 25.39
N ASP A 233 2.90 22.88 25.80
CA ASP A 233 1.66 23.38 25.18
C ASP A 233 1.91 24.41 24.08
N THR A 234 3.13 24.40 23.54
CA THR A 234 3.53 25.23 22.41
C THR A 234 3.82 24.35 21.21
N GLU A 235 3.04 24.55 20.14
CA GLU A 235 3.37 24.00 18.84
C GLU A 235 4.54 24.72 18.24
N ILE A 236 5.41 23.96 17.57
CA ILE A 236 6.60 24.47 16.91
C ILE A 236 6.60 23.92 15.50
N ALA A 237 6.56 24.82 14.53
CA ALA A 237 6.62 24.49 13.12
C ALA A 237 7.67 25.36 12.41
N ALA A 238 8.42 24.74 11.50
CA ALA A 238 9.22 25.45 10.51
C ALA A 238 8.61 25.22 9.13
N VAL A 239 8.52 26.28 8.32
CA VAL A 239 7.88 26.26 7.00
C VAL A 239 8.75 27.02 6.01
N SER A 240 9.15 26.38 4.92
CA SER A 240 9.64 27.10 3.75
C SER A 240 8.49 27.40 2.81
N GLN A 241 8.38 28.65 2.39
CA GLN A 241 7.37 29.10 1.43
C GLN A 241 7.79 30.42 0.78
N TYR A 242 7.10 30.81 -0.29
CA TYR A 242 7.19 32.16 -0.86
C TYR A 242 6.08 33.03 -0.24
N PRO A 243 6.38 34.00 0.63
CA PRO A 243 5.36 34.90 1.16
C PRO A 243 4.67 35.69 0.03
N GLU A 244 3.36 35.97 0.14
CA GLU A 244 2.57 36.60 -0.94
C GLU A 244 3.20 37.90 -1.51
N HIS A 245 3.84 38.69 -0.65
CA HIS A 245 4.48 39.97 -0.98
C HIS A 245 5.97 39.84 -1.34
N LYS A 246 6.53 38.63 -1.44
CA LYS A 246 7.96 38.40 -1.68
C LYS A 246 8.17 37.43 -2.85
N ALA A 247 9.15 37.74 -3.70
CA ALA A 247 9.56 36.86 -4.79
C ALA A 247 10.54 35.76 -4.35
N GLU A 248 11.15 35.92 -3.18
CA GLU A 248 12.19 35.03 -2.65
C GLU A 248 11.61 34.00 -1.70
N LEU A 249 12.16 32.79 -1.76
CA LEU A 249 11.89 31.73 -0.82
C LEU A 249 12.38 32.15 0.58
N CYS A 250 11.57 31.92 1.60
CA CYS A 250 11.88 32.26 2.98
C CYS A 250 11.69 31.05 3.90
N PHE A 251 12.39 31.03 5.04
CA PHE A 251 12.25 30.02 6.08
C PHE A 251 11.56 30.65 7.31
N PHE A 252 10.35 30.19 7.61
CA PHE A 252 9.50 30.73 8.65
C PHE A 252 9.42 29.78 9.84
N VAL A 253 9.65 30.28 11.05
CA VAL A 253 9.46 29.52 12.29
C VAL A 253 8.29 30.11 13.06
N LEU A 254 7.32 29.27 13.40
CA LEU A 254 6.11 29.63 14.13
C LEU A 254 6.00 28.84 15.42
N PHE A 255 5.72 29.58 16.50
CA PHE A 255 5.35 29.05 17.80
C PHE A 255 3.90 29.44 18.09
N VAL A 256 3.02 28.46 18.32
CA VAL A 256 1.63 28.70 18.74
C VAL A 256 1.43 28.09 20.11
N THR A 257 1.24 28.94 21.10
CA THR A 257 1.12 28.55 22.52
C THR A 257 -0.33 28.60 22.95
N MET A 258 -0.75 27.58 23.69
CA MET A 258 -2.11 27.42 24.21
C MET A 258 -2.08 27.31 25.74
N LYS A 259 -1.96 28.46 26.41
CA LYS A 259 -1.95 28.57 27.89
C LYS A 259 -3.23 29.22 28.42
N ASP A 260 -3.45 29.13 29.74
CA ASP A 260 -4.63 29.72 30.35
C ASP A 260 -4.51 31.25 30.47
N THR A 261 -3.29 31.76 30.67
CA THR A 261 -3.00 33.18 30.85
C THR A 261 -1.97 33.73 29.85
N GLU A 262 -1.97 35.05 29.69
CA GLU A 262 -0.99 35.76 28.86
C GLU A 262 0.44 35.65 29.42
N ASP A 263 0.60 35.74 30.74
CA ASP A 263 1.90 35.67 31.40
C ASP A 263 2.55 34.28 31.22
N GLU A 264 1.77 33.22 31.37
CA GLU A 264 2.24 31.85 31.09
C GLU A 264 2.62 31.67 29.63
N ALA A 265 1.84 32.24 28.70
CA ALA A 265 2.17 32.19 27.27
C ALA A 265 3.47 32.95 26.96
N ALA A 266 3.66 34.14 27.55
CA ALA A 266 4.87 34.93 27.40
C ALA A 266 6.10 34.22 28.00
N LEU A 267 5.95 33.55 29.14
CA LEU A 267 7.01 32.73 29.73
C LEU A 267 7.37 31.54 28.84
N ALA A 268 6.37 30.84 28.30
CA ALA A 268 6.58 29.70 27.41
C ALA A 268 7.30 30.09 26.10
N LEU A 269 7.00 31.25 25.54
CA LEU A 269 7.57 31.75 24.27
C LEU A 269 8.93 32.45 24.45
N ARG A 270 9.29 32.82 25.67
CA ARG A 270 10.51 33.59 25.97
C ARG A 270 11.80 32.93 25.50
N PRO A 271 12.02 31.61 25.66
CA PRO A 271 13.25 30.97 25.19
C PRO A 271 13.47 31.15 23.69
N ALA A 272 12.39 31.08 22.88
CA ALA A 272 12.50 31.33 21.45
C ALA A 272 12.87 32.79 21.16
N GLN A 273 12.29 33.74 21.88
CA GLN A 273 12.61 35.16 21.71
C GLN A 273 14.07 35.46 22.07
N GLU A 274 14.56 34.96 23.19
CA GLU A 274 15.90 35.32 23.71
C GLU A 274 17.05 34.67 22.93
N THR A 275 16.80 33.52 22.29
CA THR A 275 17.86 32.71 21.67
C THR A 275 17.87 32.72 20.13
N ARG A 276 16.84 33.30 19.50
CA ARG A 276 16.72 33.30 18.04
C ARG A 276 17.91 33.95 17.34
N PRO A 277 18.31 33.46 16.15
CA PRO A 277 19.30 34.13 15.31
C PRO A 277 18.89 35.56 14.97
N ILE A 278 19.87 36.47 14.92
CA ILE A 278 19.66 37.83 14.41
C ILE A 278 19.55 37.75 12.88
N GLY A 279 18.62 38.50 12.27
CA GLY A 279 18.45 38.55 10.81
C GLY A 279 17.05 38.20 10.32
N ALA A 280 16.05 38.12 11.20
CA ALA A 280 14.66 37.95 10.80
C ALA A 280 14.20 39.16 9.95
N LEU A 281 13.57 38.87 8.81
CA LEU A 281 12.92 39.85 7.94
C LEU A 281 11.64 40.39 8.60
N GLU A 282 10.92 39.52 9.29
CA GLU A 282 9.69 39.82 10.01
C GLU A 282 9.66 39.01 11.30
N GLU A 283 9.26 39.62 12.40
CA GLU A 283 9.14 38.94 13.67
C GLU A 283 8.07 39.53 14.58
N TRP A 284 7.52 38.69 15.46
CA TRP A 284 6.67 39.13 16.56
C TRP A 284 6.79 38.18 17.75
N PHE A 285 6.53 38.73 18.93
CA PHE A 285 6.60 38.01 20.19
C PHE A 285 5.24 38.04 20.91
N CYS A 286 4.79 36.87 21.36
CA CYS A 286 3.61 36.66 22.22
C CYS A 286 2.35 37.46 21.80
N ARG A 287 2.10 37.52 20.48
CA ARG A 287 0.96 38.26 19.92
C ARG A 287 -0.34 37.53 20.22
N GLU A 288 -1.41 38.29 20.48
CA GLU A 288 -2.77 37.75 20.62
C GLU A 288 -3.21 36.99 19.37
N ASP A 289 -3.57 35.72 19.55
CA ASP A 289 -3.95 34.83 18.49
C ASP A 289 -5.24 34.08 18.86
N SER A 290 -5.75 33.26 17.95
CA SER A 290 -6.94 32.46 18.18
C SER A 290 -7.02 31.34 17.16
N LEU A 291 -7.78 30.31 17.49
CA LEU A 291 -8.06 29.22 16.56
C LEU A 291 -8.74 29.71 15.26
N GLU A 292 -9.59 30.74 15.34
CA GLU A 292 -10.24 31.34 14.17
C GLU A 292 -9.24 32.00 13.22
N LYS A 293 -8.34 32.85 13.76
CA LYS A 293 -7.26 33.48 12.99
C LYS A 293 -6.36 32.42 12.34
N GLN A 294 -6.01 31.39 13.09
CA GLN A 294 -5.21 30.26 12.59
C GLN A 294 -5.90 29.52 11.45
N TYR A 295 -7.22 29.26 11.54
CA TYR A 295 -7.98 28.68 10.45
C TYR A 295 -8.04 29.56 9.20
N ILE A 296 -8.15 30.89 9.36
CA ILE A 296 -8.10 31.83 8.23
C ILE A 296 -6.75 31.75 7.53
N ASN A 297 -5.65 31.71 8.30
CA ASN A 297 -4.30 31.61 7.74
C ASN A 297 -4.09 30.28 7.02
N GLN A 298 -4.51 29.17 7.62
CA GLN A 298 -4.38 27.84 7.01
C GLN A 298 -5.23 27.65 5.76
N ALA A 299 -6.41 28.28 5.68
CA ALA A 299 -7.20 28.30 4.44
C ALA A 299 -6.48 29.02 3.29
N LYS A 300 -5.76 30.10 3.59
CA LYS A 300 -4.95 30.82 2.58
C LYS A 300 -3.75 29.99 2.12
N ALA A 301 -3.07 29.32 3.05
CA ALA A 301 -1.93 28.45 2.75
C ALA A 301 -2.34 27.18 1.96
N ASN A 302 -3.59 26.76 2.07
CA ASN A 302 -4.13 25.58 1.39
C ASN A 302 -5.29 25.97 0.47
N PRO A 303 -5.03 26.67 -0.65
CA PRO A 303 -6.07 27.22 -1.48
C PRO A 303 -6.87 26.15 -2.24
N GLU A 304 -8.20 26.28 -2.22
CA GLU A 304 -9.08 25.47 -3.07
C GLU A 304 -8.78 25.67 -4.55
N ARG A 305 -9.26 24.75 -5.40
CA ARG A 305 -9.09 24.81 -6.87
C ARG A 305 -7.66 24.66 -7.36
N HIS A 306 -6.78 24.12 -6.51
CA HIS A 306 -5.40 23.81 -6.83
C HIS A 306 -5.16 22.31 -6.90
N ARG A 307 -4.11 21.96 -7.65
CA ARG A 307 -3.59 20.62 -7.80
C ARG A 307 -2.50 20.43 -6.75
N TYR A 308 -2.54 19.29 -6.09
CA TYR A 308 -1.64 18.94 -5.00
C TYR A 308 -0.92 17.64 -5.27
N PHE A 309 0.36 17.60 -4.88
CA PHE A 309 1.09 16.37 -4.66
C PHE A 309 1.91 16.49 -3.39
N VAL A 310 1.62 15.58 -2.47
CA VAL A 310 2.05 15.66 -1.08
C VAL A 310 2.69 14.34 -0.69
N ASP A 311 3.77 14.43 0.07
CA ASP A 311 4.43 13.29 0.70
C ASP A 311 5.12 13.75 1.99
N ASN A 312 5.42 12.81 2.88
CA ASN A 312 5.88 13.09 4.25
C ASN A 312 6.75 11.98 4.82
N ALA A 313 7.51 12.27 5.87
CA ALA A 313 8.32 11.29 6.57
C ALA A 313 8.45 11.64 8.05
N TYR A 314 8.57 10.59 8.87
CA TYR A 314 9.11 10.68 10.22
C TYR A 314 10.60 10.44 10.15
N ILE A 315 11.39 11.47 10.42
CA ILE A 315 12.86 11.39 10.34
C ILE A 315 13.40 10.72 11.60
N GLU A 316 14.41 9.87 11.45
CA GLU A 316 15.12 9.25 12.56
C GLU A 316 15.64 10.30 13.55
N ASN A 317 15.52 10.00 14.85
CA ASN A 317 15.78 10.97 15.91
C ASN A 317 17.25 11.40 16.04
N ASP A 318 18.16 10.59 15.53
CA ASP A 318 19.62 10.78 15.56
C ASP A 318 20.18 11.23 14.21
N SER A 319 19.33 11.42 13.19
CA SER A 319 19.73 11.96 11.90
C SER A 319 20.15 13.42 11.99
N ASP A 320 21.03 13.84 11.07
CA ASP A 320 21.27 15.26 10.80
C ASP A 320 20.08 15.85 10.04
N VAL A 321 19.01 16.15 10.79
CA VAL A 321 17.73 16.63 10.24
C VAL A 321 17.91 17.88 9.37
N VAL A 322 18.89 18.75 9.69
CA VAL A 322 19.16 19.96 8.92
C VAL A 322 19.65 19.60 7.53
N ALA A 323 20.66 18.73 7.45
CA ALA A 323 21.22 18.28 6.17
C ALA A 323 20.21 17.44 5.37
N VAL A 324 19.53 16.48 6.03
CA VAL A 324 18.57 15.56 5.38
C VAL A 324 17.44 16.32 4.70
N LEU A 325 16.91 17.37 5.32
CA LEU A 325 15.75 18.10 4.82
C LEU A 325 16.10 19.32 3.95
N GLU A 326 17.38 19.65 3.78
CA GLU A 326 17.82 20.90 3.14
C GLU A 326 17.24 21.07 1.74
N LYS A 327 17.32 20.05 0.89
CA LYS A 327 16.74 20.08 -0.46
C LYS A 327 15.22 20.36 -0.42
N GLY A 328 14.51 19.71 0.50
CA GLY A 328 13.06 19.85 0.66
C GLY A 328 12.64 21.26 1.09
N PHE A 329 13.46 21.95 1.88
CA PHE A 329 13.18 23.32 2.31
C PHE A 329 13.68 24.40 1.34
N THR A 330 14.74 24.13 0.58
CA THR A 330 15.45 25.20 -0.16
C THR A 330 15.19 25.22 -1.67
N THR A 331 14.55 24.18 -2.23
CA THR A 331 14.42 24.02 -3.69
C THR A 331 13.00 23.87 -4.21
N LEU A 332 12.01 24.38 -3.48
CA LEU A 332 10.57 24.19 -3.77
C LEU A 332 10.20 24.33 -5.25
N PRO A 333 9.35 23.44 -5.80
CA PRO A 333 9.12 23.35 -7.22
C PRO A 333 8.24 24.50 -7.72
N HIS A 334 7.40 25.09 -6.88
CA HIS A 334 6.45 26.10 -7.32
C HIS A 334 6.29 27.20 -6.26
N LYS A 335 5.87 28.40 -6.67
CA LYS A 335 5.71 29.54 -5.73
C LYS A 335 4.64 29.30 -4.67
N LYS A 336 3.66 28.44 -4.95
CA LYS A 336 2.62 28.03 -4.00
C LYS A 336 2.98 26.77 -3.20
N ALA A 337 4.05 26.08 -3.58
CA ALA A 337 4.52 24.94 -2.81
C ALA A 337 5.07 25.40 -1.46
N PHE A 338 5.04 24.50 -0.49
CA PHE A 338 5.66 24.71 0.81
C PHE A 338 6.13 23.37 1.38
N SER A 339 7.16 23.44 2.22
CA SER A 339 7.61 22.29 3.02
C SER A 339 7.53 22.68 4.48
N LEU A 340 7.17 21.74 5.34
CA LEU A 340 7.08 21.96 6.76
C LEU A 340 7.81 20.89 7.55
N TRP A 341 8.31 21.29 8.71
CA TRP A 341 8.76 20.43 9.77
C TRP A 341 7.97 20.77 11.02
N TYR A 342 7.51 19.75 11.74
CA TYR A 342 6.75 19.89 12.97
C TYR A 342 7.43 19.13 14.10
N ALA A 343 7.62 19.81 15.23
CA ALA A 343 8.20 19.21 16.41
C ALA A 343 7.20 18.27 17.10
N MET A 344 7.49 16.98 17.12
CA MET A 344 6.66 15.99 17.80
C MET A 344 7.16 15.68 19.22
N ASN A 345 8.41 15.97 19.55
CA ASN A 345 8.93 15.83 20.92
C ASN A 345 8.28 16.85 21.85
N PRO A 346 7.69 16.48 23.01
CA PRO A 346 7.83 15.18 23.68
C PRO A 346 6.68 14.19 23.45
N CYS A 347 5.67 14.49 22.63
CA CYS A 347 4.61 13.52 22.27
C CYS A 347 5.20 12.23 21.68
N SER A 348 6.17 12.35 20.77
CA SER A 348 6.90 11.22 20.16
C SER A 348 7.68 10.34 21.15
N ARG A 349 7.97 10.85 22.35
CA ARG A 349 8.71 10.13 23.40
C ARG A 349 7.81 9.54 24.47
N GLN A 350 6.51 9.80 24.39
CA GLN A 350 5.52 9.20 25.28
C GLN A 350 5.05 7.87 24.72
N GLN A 351 4.75 6.93 25.61
CA GLN A 351 4.13 5.67 25.22
C GLN A 351 2.74 5.96 24.66
N LEU A 352 2.51 5.60 23.40
CA LEU A 352 1.19 5.69 22.78
C LEU A 352 0.20 4.77 23.52
N PRO A 353 -1.06 5.19 23.69
CA PRO A 353 -2.14 4.30 24.13
C PRO A 353 -2.28 3.07 23.23
N ASP A 354 -2.95 2.01 23.70
CA ASP A 354 -3.28 0.87 22.84
C ASP A 354 -4.27 1.30 21.73
N MET A 355 -3.73 1.59 20.54
CA MET A 355 -4.44 2.06 19.35
C MET A 355 -3.69 1.66 18.07
N ALA A 356 -4.33 1.80 16.91
CA ALA A 356 -3.72 1.42 15.64
C ALA A 356 -2.48 2.25 15.29
N LEU A 357 -2.52 3.58 15.48
CA LEU A 357 -1.36 4.45 15.26
C LEU A 357 -0.19 4.01 16.14
N SER A 358 0.99 3.80 15.53
CA SER A 358 2.16 3.21 16.21
C SER A 358 3.52 3.71 15.74
N VAL A 359 3.57 4.54 14.69
CA VAL A 359 4.81 5.07 14.15
C VAL A 359 4.79 6.59 14.26
N HIS A 360 5.82 7.12 14.89
CA HIS A 360 6.12 8.54 15.01
C HIS A 360 7.62 8.70 15.37
N SER A 361 8.16 9.89 15.15
CA SER A 361 9.49 10.30 15.61
C SER A 361 9.42 11.74 16.10
N ASP A 362 10.52 12.30 16.62
CA ASP A 362 10.60 13.70 17.07
C ASP A 362 10.40 14.71 15.91
N HIS A 363 10.59 14.24 14.69
CA HIS A 363 10.72 15.06 13.50
C HIS A 363 9.72 14.62 12.43
N TYR A 364 8.58 15.29 12.37
CA TYR A 364 7.66 15.14 11.25
C TYR A 364 8.04 16.12 10.15
N PHE A 365 8.25 15.62 8.93
CA PHE A 365 8.46 16.43 7.74
C PHE A 365 7.38 16.14 6.70
N ALA A 366 6.87 17.18 6.04
CA ALA A 366 6.00 17.03 4.89
C ALA A 366 6.30 18.10 3.83
N THR A 367 6.13 17.75 2.56
CA THR A 367 6.23 18.69 1.45
C THR A 367 4.98 18.66 0.61
N TYR A 368 4.49 19.85 0.27
CA TYR A 368 3.25 20.09 -0.46
C TYR A 368 3.62 20.84 -1.73
N ALA A 369 3.69 20.11 -2.85
CA ALA A 369 3.70 20.77 -4.14
C ALA A 369 2.28 21.22 -4.47
N VAL A 370 2.11 22.52 -4.71
CA VAL A 370 0.80 23.14 -5.00
C VAL A 370 0.93 24.01 -6.24
N TRP A 371 0.01 23.83 -7.19
CA TRP A 371 -0.01 24.56 -8.46
C TRP A 371 -1.41 24.56 -9.09
N GLU A 372 -1.61 25.37 -10.12
CA GLU A 372 -2.90 25.60 -10.76
C GLU A 372 -3.09 24.76 -12.02
N ASP A 373 -2.07 24.75 -12.90
CA ASP A 373 -2.17 24.24 -14.27
C ASP A 373 -1.67 22.80 -14.38
N GLU A 374 -2.40 21.95 -15.09
CA GLU A 374 -2.00 20.57 -15.35
C GLU A 374 -0.64 20.44 -16.07
N ALA A 375 -0.21 21.46 -16.82
CA ALA A 375 1.11 21.49 -17.45
C ALA A 375 2.27 21.38 -16.45
N ASP A 376 2.05 21.75 -15.18
CA ASP A 376 3.07 21.66 -14.12
C ASP A 376 3.06 20.32 -13.37
N ASP A 377 2.12 19.42 -13.68
CA ASP A 377 1.94 18.15 -12.97
C ASP A 377 3.23 17.34 -12.93
N LEU A 378 3.87 17.13 -14.08
CA LEU A 378 5.08 16.32 -14.17
C LEU A 378 6.22 16.91 -13.35
N ARG A 379 6.45 18.22 -13.51
CA ARG A 379 7.54 18.95 -12.84
C ARG A 379 7.42 18.91 -11.32
N CYS A 380 6.22 19.21 -10.81
CA CYS A 380 5.93 19.19 -9.39
C CYS A 380 6.00 17.78 -8.80
N GLN A 381 5.43 16.78 -9.48
CA GLN A 381 5.46 15.38 -9.01
C GLN A 381 6.87 14.81 -8.98
N THR A 382 7.65 15.01 -10.05
CA THR A 382 9.03 14.55 -10.13
C THR A 382 9.91 15.19 -9.06
N TRP A 383 9.70 16.48 -8.76
CA TRP A 383 10.45 17.13 -7.68
C TRP A 383 10.16 16.49 -6.32
N VAL A 384 8.89 16.24 -5.97
CA VAL A 384 8.53 15.60 -4.69
C VAL A 384 9.13 14.19 -4.63
N GLN A 385 8.95 13.37 -5.67
CA GLN A 385 9.48 12.00 -5.71
C GLN A 385 11.01 11.97 -5.54
N ASN A 386 11.73 12.83 -6.26
CA ASN A 386 13.19 12.89 -6.18
C ASN A 386 13.71 13.46 -4.86
N THR A 387 12.90 14.26 -4.16
CA THR A 387 13.26 14.82 -2.85
C THR A 387 12.96 13.79 -1.76
N MET A 388 11.82 13.13 -1.82
CA MET A 388 11.45 12.11 -0.85
C MET A 388 12.30 10.85 -0.95
N LYS A 389 12.76 10.49 -2.16
CA LYS A 389 13.68 9.36 -2.33
C LYS A 389 14.96 9.49 -1.48
N THR A 390 15.51 10.70 -1.35
CA THR A 390 16.72 10.92 -0.53
C THR A 390 16.38 11.02 0.96
N ILE A 391 15.23 11.59 1.30
CA ILE A 391 14.78 11.72 2.70
C ILE A 391 14.39 10.35 3.28
N GLU A 392 13.86 9.45 2.46
CA GLU A 392 13.40 8.12 2.86
C GLU A 392 14.50 7.25 3.46
N GLU A 393 15.76 7.44 3.06
CA GLU A 393 16.92 6.73 3.62
C GLU A 393 17.13 7.02 5.12
N HIS A 394 16.53 8.09 5.64
CA HIS A 394 16.62 8.56 7.02
C HIS A 394 15.26 8.51 7.75
N SER A 395 14.31 7.74 7.23
CA SER A 395 12.90 7.75 7.67
C SER A 395 12.51 6.46 8.38
N VAL A 396 11.87 6.58 9.55
CA VAL A 396 11.28 5.44 10.29
C VAL A 396 9.86 5.09 9.83
N GLY A 397 9.28 5.91 8.94
CA GLY A 397 7.96 5.71 8.37
C GLY A 397 7.30 7.02 7.97
N ALA A 398 5.98 7.00 7.78
CA ALA A 398 5.22 8.18 7.38
C ALA A 398 3.87 8.26 8.10
N TYR A 399 3.34 9.48 8.17
CA TYR A 399 2.00 9.77 8.63
C TYR A 399 0.96 9.45 7.54
N LEU A 400 -0.04 8.66 7.89
CA LEU A 400 -1.09 8.24 6.95
C LEU A 400 -1.83 9.42 6.30
N GLY A 401 -2.03 10.51 7.03
CA GLY A 401 -2.88 11.61 6.58
C GLY A 401 -2.32 12.40 5.41
N ASP A 402 -1.00 12.43 5.26
CA ASP A 402 -0.30 13.12 4.18
C ASP A 402 0.32 12.15 3.15
N SER A 403 -0.17 10.91 3.11
CA SER A 403 0.41 9.84 2.31
C SER A 403 -0.48 9.41 1.15
N ASP A 404 0.17 9.08 0.03
CA ASP A 404 -0.41 8.34 -1.07
C ASP A 404 0.28 6.98 -1.20
N PHE A 405 -0.36 5.94 -0.65
CA PHE A 405 0.14 4.56 -0.71
C PHE A 405 0.39 4.10 -2.15
N GLN A 406 -0.27 4.66 -3.17
CA GLN A 406 -0.10 4.29 -4.58
C GLN A 406 1.26 4.68 -5.14
N ILE A 407 1.93 5.65 -4.53
CA ILE A 407 3.16 6.25 -5.03
C ILE A 407 4.38 5.73 -4.28
N ARG A 408 4.35 5.73 -2.94
CA ARG A 408 5.48 5.31 -2.10
C ARG A 408 5.05 4.29 -1.06
N GLN A 409 5.75 3.16 -1.04
CA GLN A 409 5.58 2.13 -0.03
C GLN A 409 6.56 2.40 1.10
N THR A 410 6.03 2.70 2.28
CA THR A 410 6.81 2.95 3.48
C THR A 410 6.08 2.40 4.70
N ARG A 411 6.70 2.54 5.87
CA ARG A 411 6.14 2.06 7.12
C ARG A 411 5.10 3.04 7.66
N TYR A 412 3.89 2.58 7.93
CA TYR A 412 2.82 3.38 8.55
C TYR A 412 2.41 2.90 9.95
N TRP A 413 2.72 1.63 10.25
CA TRP A 413 2.49 0.99 11.53
C TRP A 413 3.72 0.18 11.94
N SER A 414 3.85 -0.10 13.24
CA SER A 414 4.73 -1.18 13.70
C SER A 414 4.26 -2.51 13.11
N ASP A 415 5.14 -3.50 13.08
CA ASP A 415 4.81 -4.79 12.46
C ASP A 415 3.70 -5.51 13.23
N GLU A 416 3.70 -5.38 14.56
CA GLU A 416 2.66 -5.87 15.45
C GLU A 416 1.30 -5.19 15.15
N ASN A 417 1.27 -3.87 15.06
CA ASN A 417 0.03 -3.14 14.78
C ASN A 417 -0.49 -3.45 13.37
N ALA A 418 0.40 -3.58 12.38
CA ALA A 418 0.04 -3.98 11.02
C ALA A 418 -0.57 -5.40 10.99
N ALA A 419 0.00 -6.35 11.76
CA ALA A 419 -0.50 -7.71 11.87
C ALA A 419 -1.84 -7.77 12.62
N ARG A 420 -2.00 -7.03 13.73
CA ARG A 420 -3.26 -6.92 14.47
C ARG A 420 -4.36 -6.33 13.61
N LEU A 421 -4.06 -5.25 12.87
CA LEU A 421 -4.99 -4.64 11.93
C LEU A 421 -5.43 -5.64 10.85
N LYS A 422 -4.53 -6.54 10.41
CA LYS A 422 -4.85 -7.57 9.42
C LYS A 422 -5.84 -8.59 9.95
N SER A 423 -5.60 -9.03 11.18
CA SER A 423 -6.50 -9.94 11.90
C SER A 423 -7.89 -9.32 12.10
N ILE A 424 -7.94 -8.06 12.53
CA ILE A 424 -9.21 -7.33 12.73
C ILE A 424 -9.96 -7.17 11.40
N ARG A 425 -9.28 -6.80 10.31
CA ARG A 425 -9.91 -6.73 8.99
C ARG A 425 -10.45 -8.08 8.53
N ARG A 426 -9.71 -9.18 8.73
CA ARG A 426 -10.20 -10.53 8.40
C ARG A 426 -11.45 -10.92 9.20
N LYS A 427 -11.58 -10.41 10.43
CA LYS A 427 -12.75 -10.65 11.27
C LYS A 427 -13.97 -9.84 10.82
N TRP A 428 -13.81 -8.54 10.55
CA TRP A 428 -14.94 -7.62 10.33
C TRP A 428 -15.23 -7.29 8.87
N ASP A 429 -14.30 -7.58 7.98
CA ASP A 429 -14.44 -7.36 6.53
C ASP A 429 -13.69 -8.48 5.76
N PRO A 430 -14.08 -9.76 5.95
CA PRO A 430 -13.38 -10.91 5.36
C PRO A 430 -13.35 -10.89 3.83
N GLU A 431 -14.37 -10.30 3.21
CA GLU A 431 -14.50 -10.17 1.75
C GLU A 431 -13.83 -8.90 1.19
N GLY A 432 -13.28 -8.03 2.04
CA GLY A 432 -12.67 -6.77 1.60
C GLY A 432 -13.68 -5.81 0.94
N ARG A 433 -14.92 -5.78 1.42
CA ARG A 433 -15.99 -4.90 0.94
C ARG A 433 -15.62 -3.44 1.16
N VAL A 434 -15.05 -3.04 2.30
CA VAL A 434 -14.63 -1.65 2.50
C VAL A 434 -13.30 -1.42 1.81
N CYS A 435 -13.26 -0.46 0.89
CA CYS A 435 -12.05 -0.06 0.19
C CYS A 435 -10.98 0.42 1.19
N GLY A 436 -10.04 -0.45 1.52
CA GLY A 436 -8.87 -0.11 2.31
C GLY A 436 -7.61 -0.66 1.65
N ARG A 437 -6.66 0.21 1.33
CA ARG A 437 -5.37 -0.24 0.80
C ARG A 437 -4.42 -0.54 1.95
N LEU A 438 -4.69 -1.61 2.69
CA LEU A 438 -3.77 -2.12 3.71
C LEU A 438 -3.17 -3.47 3.40
N TYR A 439 -3.79 -4.24 2.51
CA TYR A 439 -3.33 -5.60 2.21
C TYR A 439 -3.16 -5.77 0.73
N SER A 440 -2.01 -5.29 0.33
CA SER A 440 -1.30 -5.76 -0.82
C SER A 440 0.17 -5.54 -0.45
N VAL A 441 0.94 -6.57 -0.11
CA VAL A 441 1.68 -7.36 -1.12
C VAL A 441 1.13 -7.20 -2.56
N GLU A 442 1.04 -5.96 -3.02
CA GLU A 442 1.10 -5.50 -4.40
C GLU A 442 2.44 -4.76 -4.30
N LEU A 443 3.58 -5.34 -4.67
CA LEU A 443 3.99 -5.32 -6.07
C LEU A 443 3.28 -4.16 -6.76
N VAL A 444 3.98 -3.04 -6.91
CA VAL A 444 3.72 -1.99 -7.92
C VAL A 444 2.62 -2.45 -8.87
N MET A 445 1.52 -1.70 -9.03
CA MET A 445 0.62 -1.90 -10.17
C MET A 445 1.39 -1.61 -11.47
N ALA A 446 2.38 -2.44 -11.79
CA ALA A 446 2.40 -3.13 -13.04
C ALA A 446 0.95 -3.52 -13.30
N GLU A 447 0.38 -2.86 -14.30
CA GLU A 447 -0.63 -3.43 -15.17
C GLU A 447 -0.76 -4.94 -14.90
N GLN A 448 -1.89 -5.40 -14.36
CA GLN A 448 -2.17 -6.82 -14.11
C GLN A 448 -2.15 -7.51 -15.47
N SER A 449 -0.95 -7.80 -15.94
CA SER A 449 -0.64 -8.04 -17.35
C SER A 449 -1.22 -9.37 -17.82
N LEU A 450 -1.52 -10.24 -16.87
CA LEU A 450 -2.13 -11.54 -17.06
C LEU A 450 -3.57 -11.60 -16.54
N LEU A 451 -4.21 -10.44 -16.34
CA LEU A 451 -5.59 -10.37 -15.85
C LEU A 451 -6.52 -11.26 -16.71
N ASN A 452 -7.27 -12.13 -16.03
CA ASN A 452 -8.22 -13.09 -16.62
C ASN A 452 -7.58 -14.14 -17.56
N LYS A 453 -6.26 -14.30 -17.52
CA LYS A 453 -5.57 -15.43 -18.18
C LYS A 453 -5.71 -16.68 -17.34
N VAL A 454 -5.95 -17.83 -17.98
CA VAL A 454 -6.05 -19.14 -17.30
C VAL A 454 -4.74 -19.89 -17.49
N ALA A 455 -4.08 -20.22 -16.38
CA ALA A 455 -2.80 -20.92 -16.36
C ALA A 455 -2.91 -22.31 -15.74
N ILE A 456 -2.35 -23.31 -16.42
CA ILE A 456 -2.12 -24.65 -15.84
C ILE A 456 -0.63 -24.77 -15.51
N VAL A 457 -0.30 -25.14 -14.28
CA VAL A 457 1.08 -25.39 -13.85
C VAL A 457 1.18 -26.80 -13.29
N SER A 458 1.85 -27.72 -13.99
CA SER A 458 2.06 -29.08 -13.48
C SER A 458 3.10 -29.12 -12.36
N GLY A 459 2.94 -29.98 -11.35
CA GLY A 459 3.86 -30.11 -10.22
C GLY A 459 4.03 -28.79 -9.44
N SER A 460 2.92 -28.20 -8.99
CA SER A 460 2.89 -26.82 -8.48
C SER A 460 2.43 -26.65 -7.04
N SER A 461 2.31 -27.75 -6.30
CA SER A 461 2.07 -27.71 -4.85
C SER A 461 3.29 -27.21 -4.05
N SER A 462 4.50 -27.30 -4.59
CA SER A 462 5.75 -26.92 -3.90
C SER A 462 6.84 -26.41 -4.86
N GLY A 463 7.98 -25.97 -4.32
CA GLY A 463 9.17 -25.57 -5.08
C GLY A 463 8.94 -24.52 -6.18
N ILE A 464 9.59 -24.74 -7.34
CA ILE A 464 9.53 -23.84 -8.50
C ILE A 464 8.09 -23.69 -9.02
N GLY A 465 7.31 -24.77 -9.07
CA GLY A 465 5.93 -24.73 -9.56
C GLY A 465 5.03 -23.85 -8.68
N ALA A 466 5.17 -23.94 -7.35
CA ALA A 466 4.46 -23.07 -6.42
C ALA A 466 4.86 -21.60 -6.59
N ALA A 467 6.15 -21.30 -6.78
CA ALA A 467 6.62 -19.95 -7.05
C ALA A 467 6.07 -19.38 -8.37
N ILE A 468 6.02 -20.20 -9.43
CA ILE A 468 5.41 -19.82 -10.71
C ILE A 468 3.92 -19.50 -10.52
N VAL A 469 3.18 -20.33 -9.80
CA VAL A 469 1.75 -20.07 -9.51
C VAL A 469 1.57 -18.73 -8.78
N ARG A 470 2.37 -18.46 -7.74
CA ARG A 470 2.33 -17.18 -7.00
C ARG A 470 2.59 -16.00 -7.92
N GLU A 471 3.59 -16.12 -8.79
CA GLU A 471 3.98 -15.04 -9.70
C GLU A 471 2.97 -14.80 -10.84
N LEU A 472 2.38 -15.84 -11.41
CA LEU A 472 1.33 -15.67 -12.41
C LEU A 472 0.06 -15.09 -11.78
N ALA A 473 -0.31 -15.55 -10.58
CA ALA A 473 -1.46 -15.04 -9.85
C ALA A 473 -1.25 -13.59 -9.39
N SER A 474 -0.04 -13.19 -8.98
CA SER A 474 0.28 -11.81 -8.61
C SER A 474 0.08 -10.82 -9.78
N ARG A 475 0.20 -11.32 -11.03
CA ARG A 475 -0.05 -10.59 -12.28
C ARG A 475 -1.47 -10.70 -12.82
N GLY A 476 -2.37 -11.39 -12.13
CA GLY A 476 -3.81 -11.44 -12.45
C GLY A 476 -4.29 -12.75 -13.09
N ALA A 477 -3.43 -13.76 -13.22
CA ALA A 477 -3.83 -15.04 -13.81
C ALA A 477 -4.64 -15.90 -12.83
N LYS A 478 -5.63 -16.62 -13.37
CA LYS A 478 -6.32 -17.71 -12.68
C LYS A 478 -5.51 -18.99 -12.85
N THR A 479 -5.33 -19.78 -11.79
CA THR A 479 -4.36 -20.89 -11.82
C THR A 479 -4.96 -22.24 -11.44
N VAL A 480 -4.60 -23.28 -12.20
CA VAL A 480 -4.73 -24.69 -11.78
C VAL A 480 -3.45 -25.11 -11.07
N ILE A 481 -3.58 -25.48 -9.80
CA ILE A 481 -2.51 -25.98 -8.94
C ILE A 481 -2.57 -27.51 -8.96
N ASN A 482 -1.52 -28.14 -9.48
CA ASN A 482 -1.41 -29.59 -9.55
C ASN A 482 -0.62 -30.16 -8.37
N TYR A 483 -1.19 -31.17 -7.72
CA TYR A 483 -0.49 -32.07 -6.79
C TYR A 483 -0.72 -33.54 -7.20
N PRO A 484 0.26 -34.44 -7.03
CA PRO A 484 0.15 -35.81 -7.54
C PRO A 484 -0.51 -36.82 -6.59
N PHE A 485 -0.54 -36.56 -5.28
CA PHE A 485 -0.98 -37.54 -4.27
C PHE A 485 -1.83 -36.87 -3.17
N PRO A 486 -2.78 -37.60 -2.55
CA PRO A 486 -3.64 -37.03 -1.49
C PRO A 486 -2.87 -36.40 -0.32
N SER A 487 -1.67 -36.91 0.01
CA SER A 487 -0.85 -36.37 1.10
C SER A 487 -0.38 -34.93 0.87
N LEU A 488 -0.40 -34.44 -0.38
CA LEU A 488 0.00 -33.09 -0.76
C LEU A 488 -1.20 -32.13 -0.94
N GLU A 489 -2.43 -32.60 -0.71
CA GLU A 489 -3.65 -31.78 -0.83
C GLU A 489 -3.59 -30.57 0.09
N ALA A 490 -3.16 -30.75 1.34
CA ALA A 490 -3.08 -29.67 2.32
C ALA A 490 -2.11 -28.55 1.88
N GLU A 491 -0.97 -28.90 1.28
CA GLU A 491 0.00 -27.93 0.76
C GLU A 491 -0.56 -27.18 -0.45
N ALA A 492 -1.21 -27.90 -1.36
CA ALA A 492 -1.83 -27.32 -2.55
C ALA A 492 -2.98 -26.37 -2.19
N GLU A 493 -3.84 -26.75 -1.24
CA GLU A 493 -4.91 -25.90 -0.73
C GLU A 493 -4.37 -24.68 0.03
N ALA A 494 -3.33 -24.85 0.87
CA ALA A 494 -2.68 -23.73 1.55
C ALA A 494 -2.11 -22.72 0.55
N LEU A 495 -1.48 -23.20 -0.54
CA LEU A 495 -1.06 -22.35 -1.65
C LEU A 495 -2.27 -21.66 -2.28
N ARG A 496 -3.32 -22.40 -2.65
CA ARG A 496 -4.56 -21.88 -3.26
C ARG A 496 -5.16 -20.72 -2.46
N TYR A 497 -5.31 -20.89 -1.14
CA TYR A 497 -5.86 -19.87 -0.24
C TYR A 497 -4.97 -18.65 -0.06
N SER A 498 -3.68 -18.74 -0.41
CA SER A 498 -2.74 -17.62 -0.31
C SER A 498 -2.75 -16.69 -1.53
N LEU A 499 -3.34 -17.12 -2.65
CA LEU A 499 -3.28 -16.39 -3.92
C LEU A 499 -4.30 -15.24 -3.99
N PRO A 500 -3.95 -14.13 -4.67
CA PRO A 500 -4.87 -13.00 -4.86
C PRO A 500 -5.94 -13.25 -5.95
N CYS A 501 -5.75 -14.27 -6.79
CA CYS A 501 -6.63 -14.59 -7.92
C CYS A 501 -7.32 -15.95 -7.75
N GLU A 502 -8.42 -16.16 -8.49
CA GLU A 502 -9.13 -17.44 -8.54
C GLU A 502 -8.18 -18.60 -8.88
N SER A 503 -8.27 -19.68 -8.12
CA SER A 503 -7.44 -20.86 -8.33
C SER A 503 -8.17 -22.13 -7.89
N VAL A 504 -7.74 -23.27 -8.42
CA VAL A 504 -8.24 -24.61 -8.08
C VAL A 504 -7.08 -25.55 -7.86
N ALA A 505 -7.10 -26.33 -6.77
CA ALA A 505 -6.15 -27.42 -6.56
C ALA A 505 -6.73 -28.71 -7.16
N VAL A 506 -5.89 -29.48 -7.85
CA VAL A 506 -6.29 -30.68 -8.57
C VAL A 506 -5.28 -31.80 -8.32
N GLU A 507 -5.78 -32.88 -7.75
CA GLU A 507 -5.05 -34.14 -7.67
C GLU A 507 -4.93 -34.75 -9.06
N ALA A 508 -3.72 -34.81 -9.59
CA ALA A 508 -3.44 -35.47 -10.86
C ALA A 508 -1.98 -35.91 -10.92
N ASP A 509 -1.75 -37.22 -11.01
CA ASP A 509 -0.41 -37.74 -11.26
C ASP A 509 -0.04 -37.62 -12.75
N ILE A 510 0.88 -36.70 -13.02
CA ILE A 510 1.41 -36.41 -14.37
C ILE A 510 2.17 -37.60 -14.98
N ALA A 511 2.64 -38.55 -14.17
CA ALA A 511 3.27 -39.77 -14.67
C ALA A 511 2.28 -40.68 -15.40
N THR A 512 0.98 -40.60 -15.07
CA THR A 512 -0.07 -41.46 -15.64
C THR A 512 -0.51 -40.97 -17.01
N THR A 513 -1.25 -41.81 -17.74
CA THR A 513 -1.83 -41.43 -19.04
C THR A 513 -3.09 -40.57 -18.90
N THR A 514 -3.68 -40.47 -17.71
CA THR A 514 -4.94 -39.76 -17.45
C THR A 514 -4.77 -38.44 -16.70
N GLY A 515 -3.77 -38.34 -15.80
CA GLY A 515 -3.53 -37.15 -14.99
C GLY A 515 -3.44 -35.83 -15.78
N PRO A 516 -2.68 -35.78 -16.90
CA PRO A 516 -2.63 -34.58 -17.73
C PRO A 516 -4.00 -34.11 -18.24
N GLN A 517 -4.89 -35.03 -18.62
CA GLN A 517 -6.24 -34.70 -19.06
C GLN A 517 -7.08 -34.16 -17.90
N SER A 518 -6.97 -34.72 -16.70
CA SER A 518 -7.68 -34.23 -15.51
C SER A 518 -7.38 -32.76 -15.19
N LEU A 519 -6.14 -32.31 -15.38
CA LEU A 519 -5.78 -30.89 -15.21
C LEU A 519 -6.43 -29.98 -16.24
N VAL A 520 -6.44 -30.42 -17.50
CA VAL A 520 -7.08 -29.70 -18.61
C VAL A 520 -8.59 -29.62 -18.36
N ASP A 521 -9.22 -30.73 -18.00
CA ASP A 521 -10.65 -30.81 -17.71
C ASP A 521 -11.05 -29.88 -16.56
N ALA A 522 -10.23 -29.79 -15.51
CA ALA A 522 -10.47 -28.86 -14.41
C ALA A 522 -10.43 -27.39 -14.87
N ALA A 523 -9.43 -27.01 -15.69
CA ALA A 523 -9.34 -25.66 -16.24
C ALA A 523 -10.52 -25.32 -17.15
N VAL A 524 -10.86 -26.24 -18.06
CA VAL A 524 -11.92 -26.05 -19.06
C VAL A 524 -13.30 -26.04 -18.40
N THR A 525 -13.56 -26.93 -17.45
CA THR A 525 -14.81 -26.95 -16.69
C THR A 525 -15.02 -25.64 -15.94
N ARG A 526 -13.95 -25.07 -15.38
CA ARG A 526 -14.04 -23.88 -14.54
C ARG A 526 -14.09 -22.57 -15.32
N TRP A 527 -13.31 -22.48 -16.41
CA TRP A 527 -13.09 -21.21 -17.12
C TRP A 527 -13.21 -21.30 -18.65
N GLY A 528 -13.42 -22.49 -19.22
CA GLY A 528 -13.74 -22.70 -20.64
C GLY A 528 -12.57 -22.53 -21.61
N LYS A 529 -11.37 -22.16 -21.14
CA LYS A 529 -10.21 -21.85 -21.98
C LYS A 529 -8.89 -22.07 -21.25
N ILE A 530 -7.80 -22.12 -22.00
CA ILE A 530 -6.43 -22.16 -21.48
C ILE A 530 -5.58 -21.09 -22.19
N ASP A 531 -5.00 -20.18 -21.42
CA ASP A 531 -4.13 -19.12 -21.95
C ASP A 531 -2.64 -19.44 -21.73
N ILE A 532 -2.29 -20.16 -20.66
CA ILE A 532 -0.91 -20.44 -20.27
C ILE A 532 -0.79 -21.92 -19.86
N VAL A 533 0.20 -22.62 -20.41
CA VAL A 533 0.56 -24.00 -20.03
C VAL A 533 2.01 -24.02 -19.59
N ILE A 534 2.26 -24.34 -18.33
CA ILE A 534 3.59 -24.49 -17.77
C ILE A 534 3.83 -25.95 -17.44
N ASN A 535 4.71 -26.59 -18.20
CA ASN A 535 5.18 -27.95 -17.91
C ASN A 535 6.33 -27.87 -16.90
N CYS A 536 5.99 -27.90 -15.60
CA CYS A 536 6.95 -27.74 -14.50
C CYS A 536 7.21 -29.02 -13.70
N ALA A 537 6.28 -29.99 -13.72
CA ALA A 537 6.49 -31.28 -13.06
C ALA A 537 7.79 -31.94 -13.53
N GLY A 538 8.59 -32.38 -12.57
CA GLY A 538 9.86 -33.02 -12.87
C GLY A 538 10.46 -33.76 -11.68
N LEU A 539 11.16 -34.85 -11.98
CA LEU A 539 11.90 -35.64 -11.01
C LEU A 539 13.34 -35.83 -11.50
N ALA A 540 14.30 -35.78 -10.58
CA ALA A 540 15.70 -36.11 -10.82
C ALA A 540 16.11 -37.31 -9.97
N VAL A 541 16.78 -38.29 -10.58
CA VAL A 541 17.46 -39.39 -9.90
C VAL A 541 18.90 -39.35 -10.35
N ASN A 542 19.81 -39.21 -9.38
CA ASN A 542 21.25 -39.10 -9.62
C ASN A 542 21.91 -40.40 -9.17
N LYS A 543 22.34 -41.24 -10.14
CA LYS A 543 23.02 -42.51 -9.88
C LYS A 543 24.11 -42.75 -10.92
N PRO A 544 25.23 -43.43 -10.57
CA PRO A 544 26.16 -43.96 -11.56
C PRO A 544 25.43 -44.72 -12.68
N LEU A 545 25.97 -44.70 -13.90
CA LEU A 545 25.29 -45.26 -15.07
C LEU A 545 24.93 -46.75 -14.87
N GLU A 546 25.85 -47.50 -14.28
CA GLU A 546 25.73 -48.92 -13.98
C GLU A 546 24.68 -49.26 -12.90
N GLU A 547 24.23 -48.27 -12.12
CA GLU A 547 23.21 -48.41 -11.08
C GLU A 547 21.83 -47.90 -11.52
N GLN A 548 21.73 -47.26 -12.69
CA GLN A 548 20.45 -46.79 -13.24
C GLN A 548 19.63 -47.97 -13.76
N THR A 549 18.37 -48.06 -13.33
CA THR A 549 17.48 -49.18 -13.66
C THR A 549 16.41 -48.78 -14.69
N LEU A 550 15.70 -49.78 -15.23
CA LEU A 550 14.51 -49.51 -16.05
C LEU A 550 13.36 -48.87 -15.25
N GLU A 551 13.31 -49.08 -13.94
CA GLU A 551 12.35 -48.40 -13.08
C GLU A 551 12.67 -46.90 -12.97
N ASP A 552 13.95 -46.54 -12.82
CA ASP A 552 14.39 -45.14 -12.91
C ASP A 552 14.04 -44.56 -14.29
N TRP A 553 14.29 -45.32 -15.37
CA TRP A 553 13.92 -44.92 -16.72
C TRP A 553 12.43 -44.61 -16.84
N ASP A 554 11.58 -45.57 -16.47
CA ASP A 554 10.13 -45.41 -16.56
C ASP A 554 9.66 -44.24 -15.70
N GLN A 555 10.14 -44.12 -14.46
CA GLN A 555 9.74 -43.03 -13.57
C GLN A 555 10.08 -41.65 -14.15
N LEU A 556 11.33 -41.43 -14.58
CA LEU A 556 11.76 -40.14 -15.11
C LEU A 556 11.15 -39.85 -16.48
N VAL A 557 11.13 -40.82 -17.40
CA VAL A 557 10.59 -40.64 -18.74
C VAL A 557 9.08 -40.39 -18.69
N ASN A 558 8.36 -41.07 -17.79
CA ASN A 558 6.93 -40.90 -17.65
C ASN A 558 6.56 -39.53 -17.09
N ILE A 559 7.25 -39.05 -16.05
CA ILE A 559 6.99 -37.72 -15.45
C ILE A 559 7.52 -36.61 -16.36
N ASN A 560 8.82 -36.60 -16.66
CA ASN A 560 9.48 -35.48 -17.31
C ASN A 560 9.13 -35.39 -18.81
N GLY A 561 9.04 -36.55 -19.47
CA GLY A 561 8.82 -36.66 -20.92
C GLY A 561 7.35 -36.82 -21.29
N ARG A 562 6.77 -37.99 -20.99
CA ARG A 562 5.40 -38.34 -21.40
C ARG A 562 4.37 -37.39 -20.80
N GLY A 563 4.50 -37.04 -19.52
CA GLY A 563 3.62 -36.08 -18.85
C GLY A 563 3.60 -34.72 -19.56
N THR A 564 4.77 -34.18 -19.88
CA THR A 564 4.93 -32.93 -20.67
C THR A 564 4.27 -33.04 -22.05
N PHE A 565 4.47 -34.16 -22.74
CA PHE A 565 3.87 -34.42 -24.05
C PHE A 565 2.34 -34.46 -23.98
N LEU A 566 1.78 -35.25 -23.06
CA LEU A 566 0.34 -35.45 -22.93
C LEU A 566 -0.38 -34.19 -22.43
N LEU A 567 0.19 -33.46 -21.47
CA LEU A 567 -0.42 -32.21 -20.98
C LEU A 567 -0.49 -31.16 -22.08
N THR A 568 0.60 -31.02 -22.84
CA THR A 568 0.64 -30.11 -23.99
C THR A 568 -0.38 -30.53 -25.04
N GLN A 569 -0.42 -31.81 -25.41
CA GLN A 569 -1.35 -32.35 -26.40
C GLN A 569 -2.82 -32.14 -26.00
N ALA A 570 -3.17 -32.47 -24.76
CA ALA A 570 -4.52 -32.33 -24.21
C ALA A 570 -4.95 -30.85 -24.13
N SER A 571 -4.02 -29.92 -23.93
CA SER A 571 -4.32 -28.49 -23.86
C SER A 571 -4.64 -27.87 -25.22
N LEU A 572 -4.10 -28.41 -26.32
CA LEU A 572 -4.18 -27.80 -27.67
C LEU A 572 -5.59 -27.41 -28.12
N PRO A 573 -6.65 -28.23 -27.96
CA PRO A 573 -8.00 -27.89 -28.40
C PRO A 573 -8.62 -26.71 -27.64
N HIS A 574 -8.08 -26.36 -26.47
CA HIS A 574 -8.63 -25.36 -25.56
C HIS A 574 -7.76 -24.09 -25.45
N LEU A 575 -6.68 -24.01 -26.23
CA LEU A 575 -5.82 -22.83 -26.23
C LEU A 575 -6.55 -21.62 -26.83
N SER A 576 -6.51 -20.52 -26.10
CA SER A 576 -6.81 -19.19 -26.65
C SER A 576 -5.81 -18.82 -27.75
N ARG A 577 -6.22 -17.91 -28.66
CA ARG A 577 -5.24 -17.21 -29.49
C ARG A 577 -4.38 -16.31 -28.61
N GLY A 578 -3.08 -16.31 -28.87
CA GLY A 578 -2.09 -15.63 -28.04
C GLY A 578 -1.75 -16.40 -26.76
N SER A 579 -1.93 -17.71 -26.71
CA SER A 579 -1.52 -18.52 -25.56
C SER A 579 0.00 -18.68 -25.44
N ARG A 580 0.46 -19.13 -24.28
CA ARG A 580 1.89 -19.31 -23.95
C ARG A 580 2.12 -20.72 -23.42
N ILE A 581 3.08 -21.43 -24.02
CA ILE A 581 3.54 -22.74 -23.54
C ILE A 581 4.99 -22.57 -23.09
N VAL A 582 5.26 -22.86 -21.82
CA VAL A 582 6.62 -22.78 -21.25
C VAL A 582 6.98 -24.12 -20.64
N ASN A 583 8.11 -24.67 -21.08
CA ASN A 583 8.63 -25.94 -20.60
C ASN A 583 9.78 -25.69 -19.62
N ILE A 584 9.68 -26.24 -18.41
CA ILE A 584 10.79 -26.21 -17.45
C ILE A 584 11.75 -27.34 -17.76
N VAL A 585 12.90 -26.95 -18.34
CA VAL A 585 13.98 -27.84 -18.72
C VAL A 585 14.97 -27.91 -17.54
N SER A 586 16.26 -27.72 -17.78
CA SER A 586 17.36 -27.75 -16.82
C SER A 586 18.65 -27.49 -17.57
N ILE A 587 19.62 -26.82 -16.95
CA ILE A 587 20.97 -26.70 -17.53
C ILE A 587 21.62 -28.06 -17.82
N SER A 588 21.23 -29.12 -17.10
CA SER A 588 21.69 -30.50 -17.36
C SER A 588 21.32 -31.03 -18.74
N ALA A 589 20.34 -30.43 -19.44
CA ALA A 589 19.99 -30.82 -20.81
C ALA A 589 21.11 -30.50 -21.82
N ARG A 590 21.99 -29.54 -21.51
CA ARG A 590 23.07 -29.09 -22.40
C ARG A 590 24.46 -29.23 -21.78
N GLY A 591 24.57 -29.08 -20.46
CA GLY A 591 25.77 -29.37 -19.69
C GLY A 591 25.51 -30.45 -18.64
N PRO A 592 25.28 -31.71 -19.02
CA PRO A 592 24.98 -32.77 -18.07
C PRO A 592 26.19 -33.10 -17.17
N PRO A 593 26.05 -33.07 -15.84
CA PRO A 593 27.06 -33.63 -14.95
C PRO A 593 27.01 -35.17 -14.95
N PRO A 594 28.06 -35.86 -14.46
CA PRO A 594 28.00 -37.28 -14.16
C PRO A 594 26.79 -37.65 -13.29
N ASN A 595 26.38 -38.92 -13.36
CA ASN A 595 25.25 -39.52 -12.62
C ASN A 595 23.85 -39.08 -13.07
N GLN A 596 23.72 -38.24 -14.11
CA GLN A 596 22.42 -37.72 -14.57
C GLN A 596 21.96 -38.27 -15.93
N THR A 597 22.49 -39.40 -16.42
CA THR A 597 22.20 -39.92 -17.78
C THR A 597 20.72 -39.88 -18.17
N ILE A 598 19.83 -40.54 -17.42
CA ILE A 598 18.39 -40.55 -17.72
C ILE A 598 17.78 -39.15 -17.50
N TYR A 599 18.07 -38.49 -16.37
CA TYR A 599 17.50 -37.17 -16.06
C TYR A 599 17.83 -36.13 -17.14
N ALA A 600 19.11 -35.95 -17.44
CA ALA A 600 19.58 -35.07 -18.50
C ALA A 600 18.98 -35.44 -19.86
N GLY A 601 18.89 -36.74 -20.16
CA GLY A 601 18.23 -37.24 -21.36
C GLY A 601 16.77 -36.80 -21.46
N THR A 602 15.99 -36.92 -20.37
CA THR A 602 14.60 -36.45 -20.35
C THR A 602 14.47 -34.94 -20.50
N LYS A 603 15.38 -34.15 -19.91
CA LYS A 603 15.37 -32.69 -20.09
C LYS A 603 15.80 -32.29 -21.51
N GLY A 604 16.74 -33.01 -22.13
CA GLY A 604 17.08 -32.88 -23.55
C GLY A 604 15.93 -33.26 -24.50
N MET A 605 15.12 -34.24 -24.13
CA MET A 605 13.88 -34.59 -24.83
C MET A 605 12.90 -33.40 -24.80
N VAL A 606 12.68 -32.77 -23.65
CA VAL A 606 11.79 -31.61 -23.52
C VAL A 606 12.35 -30.37 -24.26
N ASP A 607 13.67 -30.16 -24.29
CA ASP A 607 14.29 -29.13 -25.14
C ASP A 607 14.00 -29.38 -26.63
N SER A 608 14.09 -30.64 -27.06
CA SER A 608 13.76 -31.05 -28.43
C SER A 608 12.28 -30.86 -28.76
N PHE A 609 11.38 -31.22 -27.84
CA PHE A 609 9.94 -30.93 -27.97
C PHE A 609 9.68 -29.44 -28.14
N THR A 610 10.31 -28.60 -27.32
CA THR A 610 10.18 -27.13 -27.39
C THR A 610 10.53 -26.61 -28.78
N LYS A 611 11.65 -27.07 -29.36
CA LYS A 611 12.11 -26.65 -30.70
C LYS A 611 11.16 -27.09 -31.82
N CYS A 612 10.61 -28.30 -31.74
CA CYS A 612 9.63 -28.79 -32.71
C CYS A 612 8.30 -28.03 -32.58
N TRP A 613 7.77 -27.95 -31.36
CA TRP A 613 6.49 -27.31 -31.08
C TRP A 613 6.49 -25.81 -31.36
N ALA A 614 7.62 -25.11 -31.17
CA ALA A 614 7.76 -23.71 -31.56
C ALA A 614 7.62 -23.47 -33.08
N LYS A 615 7.75 -24.51 -33.91
CA LYS A 615 7.51 -24.44 -35.36
C LYS A 615 6.11 -24.93 -35.73
N GLU A 616 5.63 -25.98 -35.05
CA GLU A 616 4.37 -26.66 -35.39
C GLU A 616 3.13 -25.97 -34.81
N LEU A 617 3.19 -25.52 -33.56
CA LEU A 617 2.01 -25.06 -32.82
C LEU A 617 1.63 -23.59 -33.12
N PRO A 618 2.56 -22.62 -33.21
CA PRO A 618 2.19 -21.22 -33.45
C PRO A 618 1.35 -20.98 -34.71
N PRO A 619 1.66 -21.57 -35.89
CA PRO A 619 0.87 -21.35 -37.10
C PRO A 619 -0.57 -21.88 -36.98
N LYS A 620 -0.79 -22.92 -36.16
CA LYS A 620 -2.09 -23.60 -36.04
C LYS A 620 -2.94 -23.06 -34.89
N PHE A 621 -2.33 -22.78 -33.74
CA PHE A 621 -3.02 -22.41 -32.50
C PHE A 621 -2.79 -20.95 -32.09
N GLY A 622 -1.84 -20.24 -32.71
CA GLY A 622 -1.55 -18.85 -32.39
C GLY A 622 -0.91 -18.67 -31.00
N CYS A 623 -0.08 -19.61 -30.57
CA CYS A 623 0.64 -19.58 -29.29
C CYS A 623 2.14 -19.35 -29.50
N THR A 624 2.90 -19.16 -28.42
CA THR A 624 4.36 -19.31 -28.40
C THR A 624 4.76 -20.54 -27.58
N VAL A 625 5.91 -21.13 -27.92
CA VAL A 625 6.47 -22.27 -27.17
C VAL A 625 7.93 -21.97 -26.83
N ASN A 626 8.25 -21.94 -25.54
CA ASN A 626 9.58 -21.59 -25.04
C ASN A 626 10.02 -22.53 -23.92
N ALA A 627 11.31 -22.53 -23.60
CA ALA A 627 11.88 -23.27 -22.48
C ALA A 627 12.58 -22.33 -21.49
N VAL A 628 12.53 -22.68 -20.21
CA VAL A 628 13.35 -22.11 -19.15
C VAL A 628 14.20 -23.22 -18.54
N SER A 629 15.50 -23.01 -18.42
CA SER A 629 16.47 -23.96 -17.86
C SER A 629 17.07 -23.44 -16.56
N PRO A 630 16.54 -23.87 -15.40
CA PRO A 630 17.10 -23.52 -14.10
C PRO A 630 18.47 -24.16 -13.86
N GLY A 631 19.32 -23.44 -13.12
CA GLY A 631 20.45 -24.02 -12.39
C GLY A 631 20.02 -24.58 -11.02
N PRO A 632 20.99 -24.90 -10.13
CA PRO A 632 20.72 -25.27 -8.75
C PRO A 632 19.79 -24.24 -8.07
N THR A 633 18.62 -24.69 -7.61
CA THR A 633 17.56 -23.84 -7.06
C THR A 633 17.12 -24.39 -5.70
N LYS A 634 16.94 -23.52 -4.71
CA LYS A 634 16.57 -23.89 -3.34
C LYS A 634 15.10 -24.33 -3.24
N THR A 635 14.81 -25.57 -3.59
CA THR A 635 13.48 -26.18 -3.39
C THR A 635 13.46 -27.08 -2.16
N GLU A 636 12.29 -27.40 -1.62
CA GLU A 636 12.19 -28.35 -0.49
C GLU A 636 12.79 -29.71 -0.87
N GLY A 637 12.58 -30.16 -2.11
CA GLY A 637 13.16 -31.39 -2.65
C GLY A 637 14.69 -31.37 -2.74
N PHE A 638 15.29 -30.20 -2.98
CA PHE A 638 16.74 -30.04 -2.98
C PHE A 638 17.30 -29.94 -1.55
N ALA A 639 16.57 -29.27 -0.64
CA ALA A 639 16.94 -29.20 0.78
C ALA A 639 16.84 -30.56 1.49
N ALA A 640 16.00 -31.46 0.99
CA ALA A 640 15.94 -32.84 1.44
C ALA A 640 17.13 -33.70 0.99
N ALA A 641 17.96 -33.21 0.06
CA ALA A 641 19.23 -33.85 -0.25
C ALA A 641 20.14 -33.76 0.99
N GLY A 642 20.43 -34.90 1.61
CA GLY A 642 21.19 -34.95 2.86
C GLY A 642 22.58 -34.29 2.78
N GLU A 643 23.19 -34.05 3.94
CA GLU A 643 24.46 -33.30 4.06
C GLU A 643 25.58 -33.79 3.11
N GLU A 644 25.68 -35.10 2.87
CA GLU A 644 26.68 -35.68 1.97
C GLU A 644 26.48 -35.26 0.51
N GLN A 645 25.23 -35.19 0.05
CA GLN A 645 24.93 -34.75 -1.31
C GLN A 645 25.14 -33.24 -1.45
N MET A 646 24.86 -32.47 -0.40
CA MET A 646 25.16 -31.04 -0.35
C MET A 646 26.66 -30.75 -0.37
N LYS A 647 27.50 -31.56 0.30
CA LYS A 647 28.97 -31.43 0.22
C LYS A 647 29.50 -31.59 -1.21
N VAL A 648 28.89 -32.48 -2.01
CA VAL A 648 29.25 -32.68 -3.41
C VAL A 648 28.78 -31.51 -4.30
N LEU A 649 27.63 -30.92 -3.98
CA LEU A 649 27.03 -29.84 -4.77
C LEU A 649 27.58 -28.45 -4.39
N GLN A 650 28.11 -28.28 -3.17
CA GLN A 650 28.61 -27.00 -2.66
C GLN A 650 29.67 -26.37 -3.58
N PRO A 651 30.69 -27.09 -4.09
CA PRO A 651 31.67 -26.50 -5.00
C PRO A 651 31.04 -25.99 -6.30
N ILE A 652 29.96 -26.61 -6.78
CA ILE A 652 29.23 -26.18 -7.98
C ILE A 652 28.41 -24.93 -7.65
N ILE A 653 27.76 -24.90 -6.49
CA ILE A 653 26.98 -23.75 -6.00
C ILE A 653 27.90 -22.53 -5.83
N ASP A 654 29.08 -22.71 -5.23
CA ASP A 654 30.04 -21.64 -4.96
C ASP A 654 30.61 -21.00 -6.25
N GLN A 655 30.63 -21.77 -7.34
CA GLN A 655 31.06 -21.32 -8.67
C GLN A 655 30.01 -20.50 -9.41
N THR A 656 28.79 -20.34 -8.89
CA THR A 656 27.74 -19.55 -9.55
C THR A 656 28.18 -18.07 -9.66
N PRO A 657 28.39 -17.53 -10.87
CA PRO A 657 29.03 -16.22 -11.05
C PRO A 657 28.30 -15.02 -10.45
N VAL A 658 26.97 -15.00 -10.51
CA VAL A 658 26.18 -13.85 -10.00
C VAL A 658 26.19 -13.78 -8.48
N ALA A 659 26.29 -14.92 -7.80
CA ALA A 659 26.50 -15.03 -6.36
C ALA A 659 26.77 -16.50 -6.00
N SER A 660 27.67 -16.77 -5.04
CA SER A 660 27.98 -18.10 -4.49
C SER A 660 26.81 -18.69 -3.69
N ARG A 661 25.68 -18.91 -4.35
CA ARG A 661 24.45 -19.48 -3.80
C ARG A 661 23.62 -20.14 -4.92
N MET A 662 22.71 -20.99 -4.51
CA MET A 662 21.62 -21.45 -5.38
C MET A 662 20.66 -20.29 -5.70
N GLY A 663 19.97 -20.41 -6.83
CA GLY A 663 18.83 -19.57 -7.15
C GLY A 663 17.67 -19.80 -6.19
N GLU A 664 16.85 -18.78 -5.99
CA GLU A 664 15.57 -18.92 -5.31
C GLU A 664 14.48 -19.32 -6.32
N PRO A 665 13.45 -20.10 -5.93
CA PRO A 665 12.34 -20.48 -6.81
C PRO A 665 11.68 -19.28 -7.52
N GLU A 666 11.60 -18.13 -6.85
CA GLU A 666 11.04 -16.88 -7.37
C GLU A 666 11.84 -16.35 -8.57
N GLU A 667 13.17 -16.51 -8.57
CA GLU A 667 14.03 -16.07 -9.68
C GLU A 667 13.72 -16.86 -10.97
N ILE A 668 13.34 -18.13 -10.85
CA ILE A 668 12.85 -18.94 -11.96
C ILE A 668 11.43 -18.54 -12.36
N ALA A 669 10.57 -18.27 -11.38
CA ALA A 669 9.19 -17.84 -11.61
C ALA A 669 9.12 -16.54 -12.43
N PHE A 670 10.00 -15.56 -12.15
CA PHE A 670 10.09 -14.32 -12.93
C PHE A 670 10.48 -14.56 -14.39
N ALA A 671 11.41 -15.48 -14.66
CA ALA A 671 11.81 -15.85 -16.03
C ALA A 671 10.64 -16.49 -16.80
N VAL A 672 9.85 -17.33 -16.13
CA VAL A 672 8.64 -17.93 -16.70
C VAL A 672 7.56 -16.87 -16.97
N ALA A 673 7.29 -16.01 -15.99
CA ALA A 673 6.30 -14.95 -16.12
C ALA A 673 6.65 -13.96 -17.24
N PHE A 674 7.94 -13.61 -17.39
CA PHE A 674 8.44 -12.82 -18.51
C PHE A 674 8.03 -13.42 -19.87
N LEU A 675 8.18 -14.73 -20.07
CA LEU A 675 7.77 -15.41 -21.31
C LEU A 675 6.25 -15.49 -21.48
N CYS A 676 5.48 -15.32 -20.41
CA CYS A 676 4.03 -15.31 -20.45
C CYS A 676 3.44 -13.94 -20.83
N GLU A 677 4.24 -12.87 -20.76
CA GLU A 677 3.79 -11.50 -21.03
C GLU A 677 3.34 -11.27 -22.48
N GLU A 678 2.45 -10.30 -22.66
CA GLU A 678 2.07 -9.83 -24.00
C GLU A 678 3.23 -9.10 -24.71
N LYS A 679 4.11 -8.48 -23.92
CA LYS A 679 5.34 -7.85 -24.42
C LYS A 679 6.36 -8.88 -24.93
N ALA A 680 6.27 -10.14 -24.48
CA ALA A 680 7.11 -11.24 -24.94
C ALA A 680 6.52 -12.03 -26.12
N ARG A 681 5.43 -11.56 -26.76
CA ARG A 681 4.74 -12.28 -27.86
C ARG A 681 5.62 -12.60 -29.08
N TRP A 682 6.78 -11.96 -29.21
CA TRP A 682 7.74 -12.21 -30.29
C TRP A 682 8.89 -13.17 -29.90
N VAL A 683 8.90 -13.63 -28.65
CA VAL A 683 9.86 -14.64 -28.16
C VAL A 683 9.23 -16.02 -28.33
N ASN A 684 9.76 -16.79 -29.27
CA ASN A 684 9.28 -18.14 -29.58
C ASN A 684 10.45 -19.07 -29.93
N GLY A 685 10.44 -20.28 -29.38
CA GLY A 685 11.52 -21.27 -29.51
C GLY A 685 12.76 -20.95 -28.69
N THR A 686 12.68 -20.01 -27.73
CA THR A 686 13.83 -19.66 -26.89
C THR A 686 14.14 -20.74 -25.87
N HIS A 687 15.41 -20.90 -25.55
CA HIS A 687 15.90 -21.69 -24.41
C HIS A 687 16.54 -20.70 -23.43
N LEU A 688 15.75 -20.20 -22.50
CA LEU A 688 16.17 -19.19 -21.53
C LEU A 688 16.90 -19.85 -20.36
N ILE A 689 18.19 -19.55 -20.19
CA ILE A 689 18.99 -20.09 -19.09
C ILE A 689 18.85 -19.18 -17.87
N ALA A 690 18.38 -19.74 -16.76
CA ALA A 690 18.20 -19.06 -15.47
C ALA A 690 19.06 -19.76 -14.40
N SER A 691 20.38 -19.57 -14.46
CA SER A 691 21.34 -20.31 -13.63
C SER A 691 22.41 -19.44 -12.96
N GLY A 692 22.18 -18.12 -12.85
CA GLY A 692 23.16 -17.19 -12.28
C GLY A 692 24.51 -17.16 -12.99
N GLY A 693 24.57 -17.59 -14.27
CA GLY A 693 25.80 -17.71 -15.06
C GLY A 693 26.55 -19.04 -14.91
N LEU A 694 26.05 -19.98 -14.08
CA LEU A 694 26.72 -21.27 -13.87
C LEU A 694 26.85 -22.10 -15.17
N PHE A 695 25.89 -21.97 -16.06
CA PHE A 695 25.95 -22.49 -17.42
C PHE A 695 25.72 -21.33 -18.39
N ILE A 696 26.49 -21.29 -19.47
CA ILE A 696 26.38 -20.33 -20.57
C ILE A 696 26.44 -21.16 -21.85
N ASP A 697 25.44 -20.97 -22.72
CA ASP A 697 25.31 -21.68 -24.00
C ASP A 697 26.15 -21.08 -25.12
#